data_AF-A0A1D6JTU1-F1
#
_entry.id   AF-A0A1D6JTU1-F1
#
_cell.length_a   1.000
_cell.length_b   1.000
_cell.length_c   1.000
_cell.angle_alpha   90.00
_cell.angle_beta   90.00
_cell.angle_gamma   90.00
#
_symmetry.space_group_name_H-M   'P 1'
#
loop_
_entity.id
_entity.type
_entity.pdbx_description
1 polymer ?
#
loop_
_entity_poly.entity_id
_entity_poly.type
_entity_poly.pdbx_seq_one_letter_code
_entity_poly.pdbx_strand_id
1 'polypeptide(L)'
;MAWGEDEAIGPDVASAGLHVSERIGRDAAAQPDLEEALEASRYASHPYSSHPKEWPPLVEVAETRQLPPMLIERYNTAAGEGTALCGIFSDIHRAWATVDNSFFIWRFDKWDGHCQEHNVDEQAICAVGLARAKPGIFIEAIQYLLVLATPVELILVGVCCSASADGTDPYAELSLQPLPEYMIATDGVTMTCITCTDKGQIFVAGRDGHIYELQYTTGSGWRKRCRKVCLTTGIGSLLSRWVLPNAFKFSTVDPIVDMVMDEERNTIYARTEGMKLQLFDLGVNGDGPLTKITEEKNIVDPRDGPYGGRRSNAPRAARSPRPSIVCISPVSSVESKWLHAVAVLSDGKRLFLTTSGGSGSSVGLNSGLQRPTCLKIVATRPSPPLGVGGGLTFGAVSVAGRALPEDLALKVESAFYSAGALVMSDSSATAMSSLLAVQKDSAAQLSLPSTFGTASRTSRALRETVSALPVEGRMLCASDVLPLPDAAYMMQSLYADVECFTCFRKPSEKACIKLWAKGDLPTQHILPRRRVVVFNTMGLMELIFNRPVDILRKLFDGNTLRSQIEEFFNRFGAGEAAAMCLMLAAKLLYAEDSLISNAVSEKAAEAFEDPGLVGMPQINGTTALSNTRTQAGGFSMGQVVQEAEPLFSGAYEGLCLCSSRLLYPIWELPIMSIRGPSGNNKREDGVIVCRLSAGAMKILESKIHSLEGIAMEGVPTTPKFEI
;
A
#
# COMPACT_ATOMS: atom_id res chain seq x y z
N MET A 1 42.51 -12.44 -11.51
CA MET A 1 42.41 -13.64 -12.37
C MET A 1 41.37 -13.32 -13.42
N ALA A 2 41.79 -13.26 -14.68
CA ALA A 2 40.89 -13.05 -15.81
C ALA A 2 40.11 -14.35 -16.03
N TRP A 3 38.80 -14.31 -15.81
CA TRP A 3 37.91 -15.40 -16.17
C TRP A 3 37.79 -15.39 -17.70
N GLY A 4 38.06 -16.52 -18.35
CA GLY A 4 37.59 -16.74 -19.72
C GLY A 4 36.08 -16.94 -19.63
N GLU A 5 35.30 -15.90 -19.92
CA GLU A 5 33.86 -15.86 -19.63
C GLU A 5 32.98 -16.56 -20.68
N ASP A 6 33.51 -16.99 -21.84
CA ASP A 6 32.66 -17.45 -22.95
C ASP A 6 32.65 -18.97 -23.21
N GLU A 7 33.37 -19.80 -22.44
CA GLU A 7 33.52 -21.24 -22.78
C GLU A 7 32.68 -22.20 -21.90
N ALA A 8 31.90 -21.70 -20.94
CA ALA A 8 31.20 -22.54 -19.95
C ALA A 8 29.66 -22.47 -19.96
N ILE A 9 29.05 -21.59 -20.77
CA ILE A 9 27.60 -21.41 -20.83
C ILE A 9 27.14 -21.85 -22.23
N GLY A 10 26.35 -22.92 -22.32
CA GLY A 10 25.82 -23.38 -23.59
C GLY A 10 24.99 -22.29 -24.30
N PRO A 11 24.91 -22.30 -25.64
CA PRO A 11 24.22 -21.25 -26.42
C PRO A 11 22.76 -21.07 -26.01
N ASP A 12 22.09 -22.14 -25.60
CA ASP A 12 20.69 -22.11 -25.15
C ASP A 12 20.51 -21.36 -23.82
N VAL A 13 21.47 -21.50 -22.89
CA VAL A 13 21.45 -20.81 -21.59
C VAL A 13 21.72 -19.32 -21.77
N ALA A 14 22.65 -18.96 -22.66
CA ALA A 14 22.91 -17.57 -23.01
C ALA A 14 21.69 -16.91 -23.66
N SER A 15 21.03 -17.61 -24.59
CA SER A 15 19.80 -17.16 -25.24
C SER A 15 18.66 -16.97 -24.24
N ALA A 16 18.39 -17.97 -23.39
CA ALA A 16 17.36 -17.88 -22.35
C ALA A 16 17.64 -16.74 -21.36
N GLY A 17 18.91 -16.55 -20.97
CA GLY A 17 19.32 -15.46 -20.09
C GLY A 17 19.06 -14.07 -20.69
N LEU A 18 19.22 -13.91 -22.01
CA LEU A 18 18.90 -12.67 -22.71
C LEU A 18 17.39 -12.37 -22.67
N HIS A 19 16.55 -13.36 -22.94
CA HIS A 19 15.09 -13.22 -22.87
C HIS A 19 14.58 -12.93 -21.46
N VAL A 20 15.16 -13.58 -20.44
CA VAL A 20 14.84 -13.29 -19.03
C VAL A 20 15.23 -11.86 -18.66
N SER A 21 16.45 -11.43 -19.02
CA SER A 21 16.92 -10.06 -18.74
C SER A 21 16.05 -9.01 -19.42
N GLU A 22 15.71 -9.24 -20.68
CA GLU A 22 14.82 -8.36 -21.42
C GLU A 22 13.43 -8.30 -20.77
N ARG A 23 12.88 -9.45 -20.34
CA ARG A 23 11.57 -9.47 -19.68
C ARG A 23 11.58 -8.78 -18.32
N ILE A 24 12.65 -8.93 -17.53
CA ILE A 24 12.86 -8.17 -16.28
C ILE A 24 12.82 -6.67 -16.57
N GLY A 25 13.58 -6.21 -17.58
CA GLY A 25 13.57 -4.81 -17.99
C GLY A 25 12.19 -4.31 -18.42
N ARG A 26 11.45 -5.11 -19.19
CA ARG A 26 10.07 -4.79 -19.61
C ARG A 26 9.08 -4.76 -18.44
N ASP A 27 9.13 -5.72 -17.50
CA ASP A 27 8.23 -5.80 -16.34
C ASP A 27 8.49 -4.62 -15.36
N ALA A 28 9.76 -4.24 -15.19
CA ALA A 28 10.14 -3.06 -14.42
C ALA A 28 9.66 -1.76 -15.08
N ALA A 29 9.81 -1.63 -16.41
CA ALA A 29 9.32 -0.47 -17.16
C ALA A 29 7.78 -0.43 -17.28
N ALA A 30 7.11 -1.57 -17.15
CA ALA A 30 5.65 -1.68 -17.26
C ALA A 30 4.90 -1.06 -16.07
N GLN A 31 5.59 -0.77 -14.97
CA GLN A 31 5.05 -0.12 -13.77
C GLN A 31 5.23 1.40 -13.87
N PRO A 32 4.22 2.16 -14.36
CA PRO A 32 4.32 3.61 -14.38
C PRO A 32 4.29 4.16 -12.95
N ASP A 33 5.03 5.24 -12.71
CA ASP A 33 4.91 6.04 -11.49
C ASP A 33 3.47 6.54 -11.34
N LEU A 34 2.95 6.59 -10.11
CA LEU A 34 1.59 7.04 -9.86
C LEU A 34 1.33 8.46 -10.39
N GLU A 35 2.30 9.38 -10.32
CA GLU A 35 2.15 10.73 -10.86
C GLU A 35 1.96 10.69 -12.38
N GLU A 36 2.79 9.92 -13.09
CA GLU A 36 2.69 9.75 -14.53
C GLU A 36 1.36 9.11 -14.93
N ALA A 37 0.93 8.08 -14.19
CA ALA A 37 -0.35 7.42 -14.43
C ALA A 37 -1.55 8.35 -14.17
N LEU A 38 -1.46 9.23 -13.17
CA LEU A 38 -2.47 10.25 -12.89
C LEU A 38 -2.50 11.34 -13.97
N GLU A 39 -1.34 11.80 -14.44
CA GLU A 39 -1.25 12.76 -15.54
C GLU A 39 -1.86 12.18 -16.83
N ALA A 40 -1.52 10.93 -17.15
CA ALA A 40 -2.11 10.20 -18.26
C ALA A 40 -3.63 10.06 -18.15
N SER A 41 -4.13 9.88 -16.92
CA SER A 41 -5.56 9.75 -16.66
C SER A 41 -6.35 11.03 -16.91
N ARG A 42 -5.69 12.20 -17.02
CA ARG A 42 -6.34 13.46 -17.43
C ARG A 42 -6.88 13.40 -18.86
N TYR A 43 -6.30 12.53 -19.70
CA TYR A 43 -6.69 12.34 -21.09
C TYR A 43 -7.59 11.10 -21.29
N ALA A 44 -7.83 10.32 -20.24
CA ALA A 44 -8.72 9.16 -20.30
C ALA A 44 -10.19 9.58 -20.18
N SER A 45 -11.07 8.92 -20.93
CA SER A 45 -12.51 9.21 -20.92
C SER A 45 -13.18 8.90 -19.58
N HIS A 46 -12.76 7.83 -18.89
CA HIS A 46 -13.28 7.46 -17.58
C HIS A 46 -12.20 6.94 -16.61
N PRO A 47 -12.23 7.40 -15.34
CA PRO A 47 -11.27 7.01 -14.32
C PRO A 47 -11.52 5.62 -13.69
N TYR A 48 -12.72 5.08 -13.86
CA TYR A 48 -13.14 3.84 -13.22
C TYR A 48 -13.40 2.76 -14.27
N SER A 49 -13.13 1.50 -13.92
CA SER A 49 -13.48 0.32 -14.70
C SER A 49 -14.41 -0.60 -13.90
N SER A 50 -15.23 -1.37 -14.62
CA SER A 50 -16.16 -2.33 -14.04
C SER A 50 -15.50 -3.70 -13.97
N HIS A 51 -15.71 -4.40 -12.86
CA HIS A 51 -15.37 -5.82 -12.75
C HIS A 51 -16.50 -6.67 -13.36
N PRO A 52 -16.20 -7.71 -14.16
CA PRO A 52 -17.21 -8.64 -14.67
C PRO A 52 -18.02 -9.25 -13.53
N LYS A 53 -19.33 -9.38 -13.73
CA LYS A 53 -20.24 -9.85 -12.68
C LYS A 53 -20.17 -11.36 -12.50
N GLU A 54 -19.87 -12.07 -13.57
CA GLU A 54 -19.73 -13.53 -13.58
C GLU A 54 -18.44 -14.00 -12.92
N TRP A 55 -17.48 -13.09 -12.73
CA TRP A 55 -16.19 -13.41 -12.12
C TRP A 55 -16.26 -13.36 -10.59
N PRO A 56 -15.44 -14.17 -9.90
CA PRO A 56 -15.24 -14.05 -8.45
C PRO A 56 -14.93 -12.60 -8.03
N PRO A 57 -15.45 -12.13 -6.88
CA PRO A 57 -15.30 -10.74 -6.48
C PRO A 57 -13.83 -10.38 -6.20
N LEU A 58 -13.43 -9.15 -6.55
CA LEU A 58 -12.10 -8.62 -6.28
C LEU A 58 -11.83 -8.44 -4.78
N VAL A 59 -12.86 -8.06 -4.03
CA VAL A 59 -12.79 -7.89 -2.58
C VAL A 59 -13.90 -8.71 -1.97
N GLU A 60 -13.56 -9.53 -0.98
CA GLU A 60 -14.52 -10.36 -0.25
C GLU A 60 -14.40 -10.14 1.25
N VAL A 61 -15.52 -10.30 1.96
CA VAL A 61 -15.56 -10.34 3.42
C VAL A 61 -15.26 -11.78 3.83
N ALA A 62 -14.15 -11.99 4.53
CA ALA A 62 -13.72 -13.33 4.93
C ALA A 62 -14.35 -13.76 6.25
N GLU A 63 -14.17 -12.95 7.30
CA GLU A 63 -14.69 -13.26 8.63
C GLU A 63 -15.21 -11.97 9.29
N THR A 64 -16.34 -12.09 9.99
CA THR A 64 -16.88 -11.04 10.86
C THR A 64 -16.89 -11.56 12.28
N ARG A 65 -16.15 -10.90 13.16
CA ARG A 65 -15.97 -11.25 14.57
C ARG A 65 -16.71 -10.24 15.44
N GLN A 66 -17.46 -10.73 16.42
CA GLN A 66 -18.15 -9.85 17.39
C GLN A 66 -17.16 -9.21 18.36
N LEU A 67 -17.56 -8.08 18.95
CA LEU A 67 -16.77 -7.44 20.01
C LEU A 67 -16.71 -8.32 21.27
N PRO A 68 -15.62 -8.26 22.05
CA PRO A 68 -15.52 -8.99 23.32
C PRO A 68 -16.71 -8.68 24.25
N PRO A 69 -17.34 -9.69 24.88
CA PRO A 69 -18.51 -9.48 25.74
C PRO A 69 -18.28 -8.49 26.88
N MET A 70 -17.08 -8.51 27.48
CA MET A 70 -16.70 -7.57 28.56
C MET A 70 -16.74 -6.11 28.10
N LEU A 71 -16.31 -5.83 26.86
CA LEU A 71 -16.35 -4.50 26.28
C LEU A 71 -17.81 -4.05 26.08
N ILE A 72 -18.65 -4.96 25.57
CA ILE A 72 -20.09 -4.68 25.34
C ILE A 72 -20.79 -4.39 26.67
N GLU A 73 -20.54 -5.20 27.70
CA GLU A 73 -21.11 -5.02 29.04
C GLU A 73 -20.71 -3.68 29.66
N ARG A 74 -19.42 -3.31 29.57
CA ARG A 74 -18.89 -2.04 30.06
C ARG A 74 -19.48 -0.84 29.32
N TYR A 75 -19.56 -0.92 28.00
CA TYR A 75 -20.18 0.12 27.17
C TYR A 75 -21.66 0.32 27.51
N ASN A 76 -22.42 -0.78 27.69
CA ASN A 76 -23.82 -0.73 28.06
C ASN A 76 -24.02 -0.18 29.49
N THR A 77 -23.12 -0.51 30.42
CA THR A 77 -23.15 0.00 31.80
C THR A 77 -22.93 1.51 31.85
N ALA A 78 -22.09 2.05 30.97
CA ALA A 78 -21.90 3.49 30.78
C ALA A 78 -23.07 4.20 30.06
N ALA A 79 -24.19 3.49 29.83
CA ALA A 79 -25.39 3.96 29.15
C ALA A 79 -25.15 4.57 27.74
N GLY A 80 -23.99 4.30 27.13
CA GLY A 80 -23.57 4.96 25.89
C GLY A 80 -23.29 6.46 26.00
N GLU A 81 -23.27 7.02 27.22
CA GLU A 81 -22.96 8.43 27.48
C GLU A 81 -21.45 8.66 27.73
N GLY A 82 -20.71 7.59 28.02
CA GLY A 82 -19.26 7.60 28.22
C GLY A 82 -18.45 7.85 26.95
N THR A 83 -17.21 8.34 27.11
CA THR A 83 -16.30 8.53 25.97
C THR A 83 -15.73 7.19 25.53
N ALA A 84 -15.98 6.79 24.28
CA ALA A 84 -15.44 5.56 23.71
C ALA A 84 -14.52 5.85 22.52
N LEU A 85 -13.36 5.22 22.52
CA LEU A 85 -12.40 5.25 21.41
C LEU A 85 -12.08 3.82 20.99
N CYS A 86 -11.63 3.64 19.76
CA CYS A 86 -11.18 2.35 19.27
C CYS A 86 -10.07 2.51 18.24
N GLY A 87 -9.28 1.46 18.05
CA GLY A 87 -8.24 1.45 17.04
C GLY A 87 -7.67 0.05 16.81
N ILE A 88 -6.72 -0.01 15.88
CA ILE A 88 -6.02 -1.24 15.50
C ILE A 88 -4.51 -0.98 15.61
N PHE A 89 -3.83 -1.86 16.32
CA PHE A 89 -2.37 -1.95 16.36
C PHE A 89 -1.93 -3.14 15.49
N SER A 90 -1.69 -2.86 14.21
CA SER A 90 -1.25 -3.88 13.24
C SER A 90 0.13 -4.47 13.60
N ASP A 91 1.04 -3.65 14.13
CA ASP A 91 2.41 -4.03 14.53
C ASP A 91 2.48 -5.09 15.66
N ILE A 92 1.35 -5.38 16.33
CA ILE A 92 1.22 -6.42 17.37
C ILE A 92 -0.03 -7.30 17.18
N HIS A 93 -0.71 -7.19 16.04
CA HIS A 93 -1.92 -7.97 15.71
C HIS A 93 -3.07 -7.80 16.74
N ARG A 94 -3.24 -6.59 17.30
CA ARG A 94 -4.26 -6.32 18.32
C ARG A 94 -5.25 -5.24 17.91
N ALA A 95 -6.53 -5.44 18.23
CA ALA A 95 -7.52 -4.38 18.26
C ALA A 95 -7.65 -3.88 19.70
N TRP A 96 -8.02 -2.61 19.86
CA TRP A 96 -8.22 -2.01 21.17
C TRP A 96 -9.45 -1.12 21.18
N ALA A 97 -10.02 -0.95 22.38
CA ALA A 97 -11.09 -0.02 22.65
C ALA A 97 -10.94 0.57 24.05
N THR A 98 -11.43 1.80 24.24
CA THR A 98 -11.58 2.40 25.57
C THR A 98 -13.04 2.70 25.83
N VAL A 99 -13.45 2.55 27.09
CA VAL A 99 -14.72 3.04 27.61
C VAL A 99 -14.41 3.78 28.90
N ASP A 100 -14.55 5.10 28.88
CA ASP A 100 -14.14 6.00 29.95
C ASP A 100 -12.68 5.75 30.38
N ASN A 101 -12.45 5.19 31.57
CA ASN A 101 -11.11 4.95 32.13
C ASN A 101 -10.58 3.51 31.89
N SER A 102 -11.38 2.65 31.25
CA SER A 102 -11.03 1.24 31.01
C SER A 102 -10.49 1.07 29.60
N PHE A 103 -9.30 0.47 29.46
CA PHE A 103 -8.67 0.11 28.20
C PHE A 103 -8.76 -1.41 27.96
N PHE A 104 -9.22 -1.82 26.79
CA PHE A 104 -9.38 -3.20 26.36
C PHE A 104 -8.49 -3.47 25.16
N ILE A 105 -7.79 -4.61 25.14
CA ILE A 105 -6.97 -5.05 24.02
C ILE A 105 -7.13 -6.56 23.79
N TRP A 106 -7.29 -6.97 22.53
CA TRP A 106 -7.49 -8.37 22.14
C TRP A 106 -6.95 -8.63 20.73
N ARG A 107 -6.76 -9.91 20.39
CA ARG A 107 -6.30 -10.31 19.05
C ARG A 107 -7.38 -10.10 18.01
N PHE A 108 -7.02 -9.44 16.91
CA PHE A 108 -7.95 -9.30 15.78
C PHE A 108 -7.83 -10.43 14.78
N ASP A 109 -6.71 -11.15 14.71
CA ASP A 109 -6.39 -12.12 13.65
C ASP A 109 -6.83 -13.55 14.00
N LYS A 110 -6.76 -13.92 15.28
CA LYS A 110 -7.22 -15.19 15.83
C LYS A 110 -7.93 -14.90 17.15
N TRP A 111 -9.18 -15.37 17.31
CA TRP A 111 -9.84 -15.30 18.60
C TRP A 111 -9.27 -16.36 19.54
N ASP A 112 -8.59 -15.93 20.59
CA ASP A 112 -7.99 -16.77 21.63
C ASP A 112 -8.84 -16.81 22.91
N GLY A 113 -10.01 -16.15 22.92
CA GLY A 113 -10.85 -16.00 24.10
C GLY A 113 -10.32 -15.02 25.13
N HIS A 114 -9.20 -14.33 24.84
CA HIS A 114 -8.55 -13.43 25.77
C HIS A 114 -8.75 -11.97 25.38
N CYS A 115 -9.35 -11.20 26.29
CA CYS A 115 -9.43 -9.75 26.22
C CYS A 115 -8.81 -9.19 27.50
N GLN A 116 -7.68 -8.50 27.36
CA GLN A 116 -7.00 -7.92 28.51
C GLN A 116 -7.58 -6.54 28.81
N GLU A 117 -8.00 -6.34 30.06
CA GLU A 117 -8.47 -5.06 30.59
C GLU A 117 -7.37 -4.39 31.42
N HIS A 118 -7.14 -3.10 31.17
CA HIS A 118 -6.28 -2.24 31.97
C HIS A 118 -7.07 -1.01 32.40
N ASN A 119 -7.20 -0.81 33.72
CA ASN A 119 -7.91 0.32 34.28
C ASN A 119 -6.94 1.45 34.60
N VAL A 120 -7.28 2.66 34.15
CA VAL A 120 -6.61 3.90 34.52
C VAL A 120 -7.39 4.57 35.67
N ASP A 121 -6.68 5.25 36.56
CA ASP A 121 -7.30 5.89 37.74
C ASP A 121 -8.26 7.02 37.34
N GLU A 122 -9.51 6.93 37.83
CA GLU A 122 -10.63 7.90 37.89
C GLU A 122 -10.99 8.77 36.65
N GLN A 123 -10.15 8.84 35.62
CA GLN A 123 -10.28 9.76 34.51
C GLN A 123 -10.45 9.02 33.19
N ALA A 124 -11.28 9.59 32.33
CA ALA A 124 -11.49 9.07 30.99
C ALA A 124 -10.21 9.17 30.14
N ILE A 125 -9.95 8.14 29.34
CA ILE A 125 -8.86 8.08 28.37
C ILE A 125 -9.29 8.88 27.14
N CYS A 126 -8.51 9.90 26.78
CA CYS A 126 -8.80 10.81 25.68
C CYS A 126 -7.98 10.55 24.41
N ALA A 127 -6.81 9.90 24.53
CA ALA A 127 -6.03 9.46 23.38
C ALA A 127 -5.20 8.22 23.74
N VAL A 128 -4.95 7.38 22.74
CA VAL A 128 -4.16 6.15 22.86
C VAL A 128 -3.16 6.09 21.71
N GLY A 129 -1.93 5.65 21.98
CA GLY A 129 -0.94 5.36 20.95
C GLY A 129 -0.07 4.16 21.32
N LEU A 130 0.50 3.49 20.32
CA LEU A 130 1.48 2.42 20.49
C LEU A 130 2.80 2.87 19.89
N ALA A 131 3.88 2.80 20.66
CA ALA A 131 5.22 3.17 20.22
C ALA A 131 6.21 2.04 20.44
N ARG A 132 7.25 1.95 19.61
CA ARG A 132 8.36 1.02 19.86
C ARG A 132 9.19 1.50 21.06
N ALA A 133 9.64 0.59 21.92
CA ALA A 133 10.55 0.94 22.99
C ALA A 133 11.94 1.30 22.43
N LYS A 134 12.50 2.44 22.87
CA LYS A 134 13.89 2.82 22.55
C LYS A 134 14.87 1.77 23.11
N PRO A 135 15.85 1.31 22.30
CA PRO A 135 16.85 0.35 22.76
C PRO A 135 17.63 0.85 23.99
N GLY A 136 17.86 -0.04 24.96
CA GLY A 136 18.66 0.24 26.16
C GLY A 136 17.97 1.07 27.25
N ILE A 137 16.67 1.40 27.11
CA ILE A 137 15.91 2.09 28.15
C ILE A 137 15.17 1.13 29.08
N PHE A 138 14.59 0.08 28.51
CA PHE A 138 13.86 -0.94 29.24
C PHE A 138 14.56 -2.30 29.10
N ILE A 139 14.11 -3.27 29.90
CA ILE A 139 14.48 -4.67 29.69
C ILE A 139 14.00 -5.15 28.31
N GLU A 140 14.70 -6.10 27.70
CA GLU A 140 14.40 -6.58 26.35
C GLU A 140 12.99 -7.17 26.19
N ALA A 141 12.37 -7.60 27.30
CA ALA A 141 11.00 -8.09 27.32
C ALA A 141 9.95 -7.03 26.99
N ILE A 142 10.24 -5.73 27.18
CA ILE A 142 9.33 -4.63 26.82
C ILE A 142 9.69 -4.19 25.40
N GLN A 143 8.97 -4.70 24.40
CA GLN A 143 9.24 -4.35 22.99
C GLN A 143 8.48 -3.09 22.54
N TYR A 144 7.30 -2.85 23.11
CA TYR A 144 6.46 -1.70 22.80
C TYR A 144 6.03 -0.96 24.08
N LEU A 145 5.57 0.28 23.89
CA LEU A 145 5.03 1.16 24.91
C LEU A 145 3.63 1.57 24.47
N LEU A 146 2.64 1.27 25.31
CA LEU A 146 1.30 1.82 25.21
C LEU A 146 1.29 3.18 25.90
N VAL A 147 0.86 4.20 25.17
CA VAL A 147 0.75 5.59 25.64
C VAL A 147 -0.73 5.87 25.86
N LEU A 148 -1.13 6.07 27.11
CA LEU A 148 -2.49 6.46 27.49
C LEU A 148 -2.49 7.91 27.92
N ALA A 149 -3.36 8.72 27.31
CA ALA A 149 -3.58 10.10 27.72
C ALA A 149 -4.90 10.23 28.46
N THR A 150 -4.86 10.84 29.64
CA THR A 150 -6.02 11.35 30.36
C THR A 150 -6.02 12.88 30.28
N PRO A 151 -7.09 13.56 30.70
CA PRO A 151 -7.09 15.02 30.80
C PRO A 151 -5.97 15.59 31.68
N VAL A 152 -5.44 14.82 32.65
CA VAL A 152 -4.46 15.32 33.63
C VAL A 152 -3.05 14.74 33.43
N GLU A 153 -2.91 13.54 32.88
CA GLU A 153 -1.61 12.87 32.75
C GLU A 153 -1.46 12.00 31.50
N LEU A 154 -0.20 11.80 31.11
CA LEU A 154 0.25 10.83 30.13
C LEU A 154 0.91 9.67 30.87
N ILE A 155 0.43 8.47 30.61
CA ILE A 155 0.85 7.23 31.27
C ILE A 155 1.49 6.33 30.23
N LEU A 156 2.71 5.87 30.50
CA LEU A 156 3.37 4.82 29.72
C LEU A 156 3.15 3.46 30.37
N VAL A 157 2.75 2.48 29.57
CA VAL A 157 2.59 1.08 29.97
C VAL A 157 3.47 0.23 29.06
N GLY A 158 4.30 -0.63 29.65
CA GLY A 158 5.13 -1.57 28.89
C GLY A 158 4.27 -2.65 28.25
N VAL A 159 4.54 -2.98 27.00
CA VAL A 159 3.87 -4.06 26.28
C VAL A 159 4.91 -5.14 26.00
N CYS A 160 4.64 -6.32 26.55
CA CYS A 160 5.49 -7.49 26.43
C CYS A 160 4.75 -8.55 25.60
N CYS A 161 5.27 -8.84 24.41
CA CYS A 161 4.79 -9.93 23.56
C CYS A 161 5.60 -11.19 23.84
N SER A 162 4.92 -12.32 24.04
CA SER A 162 5.53 -13.65 24.16
C SER A 162 5.20 -14.49 22.92
N ALA A 163 6.19 -15.26 22.48
CA ALA A 163 6.01 -16.19 21.39
C ALA A 163 5.18 -17.41 21.85
N SER A 164 4.48 -18.02 20.90
CA SER A 164 3.77 -19.29 21.12
C SER A 164 4.75 -20.39 21.55
N ALA A 165 4.26 -21.44 22.20
CA ALA A 165 5.06 -22.60 22.62
C ALA A 165 5.87 -23.22 21.45
N ASP A 166 5.30 -23.18 20.24
CA ASP A 166 5.93 -23.70 19.02
C ASP A 166 6.88 -22.69 18.36
N GLY A 167 6.98 -21.47 18.87
CA GLY A 167 7.83 -20.39 18.37
C GLY A 167 7.39 -19.75 17.06
N THR A 168 6.25 -20.17 16.50
CA THR A 168 5.78 -19.75 15.15
C THR A 168 5.11 -18.38 15.14
N ASP A 169 4.49 -17.98 16.25
CA ASP A 169 3.79 -16.70 16.39
C ASP A 169 4.44 -15.90 17.53
N PRO A 170 5.22 -14.84 17.24
CA PRO A 170 5.87 -14.01 18.25
C PRO A 170 4.90 -13.09 19.02
N TYR A 171 3.65 -12.99 18.59
CA TYR A 171 2.62 -12.16 19.20
C TYR A 171 1.51 -13.01 19.83
N ALA A 172 1.81 -14.27 20.16
CA ALA A 172 0.89 -15.24 20.73
C ALA A 172 0.16 -14.67 21.95
N GLU A 173 0.91 -14.33 22.99
CA GLU A 173 0.37 -13.71 24.19
C GLU A 173 0.88 -12.28 24.33
N LEU A 174 0.10 -11.47 25.02
CA LEU A 174 0.43 -10.08 25.31
C LEU A 174 0.21 -9.83 26.79
N SER A 175 1.16 -9.15 27.42
CA SER A 175 1.02 -8.67 28.79
C SER A 175 1.34 -7.19 28.88
N LEU A 176 0.52 -6.48 29.65
CA LEU A 176 0.70 -5.07 29.96
C LEU A 176 1.40 -4.93 31.32
N GLN A 177 2.55 -4.25 31.34
CA GLN A 177 3.34 -3.99 32.52
C GLN A 177 3.26 -2.50 32.89
N PRO A 178 2.62 -2.13 34.02
CA PRO A 178 2.57 -0.74 34.46
C PRO A 178 3.96 -0.15 34.71
N LEU A 179 4.18 1.10 34.27
CA LEU A 179 5.44 1.83 34.46
C LEU A 179 5.20 3.13 35.25
N PRO A 180 4.97 3.06 36.58
CA PRO A 180 4.56 4.23 37.38
C PRO A 180 5.59 5.37 37.40
N GLU A 181 6.87 5.06 37.19
CA GLU A 181 7.93 6.08 37.10
C GLU A 181 7.94 6.87 35.78
N TYR A 182 7.07 6.49 34.84
CA TYR A 182 6.97 7.04 33.50
C TYR A 182 5.62 7.72 33.25
N MET A 183 5.07 8.37 34.28
CA MET A 183 3.88 9.22 34.21
C MET A 183 4.28 10.70 34.19
N ILE A 184 3.58 11.51 33.40
CA ILE A 184 3.83 12.97 33.30
C ILE A 184 2.53 13.75 33.15
N ALA A 185 2.43 14.89 33.82
CA ALA A 185 1.25 15.74 33.74
C ALA A 185 1.04 16.33 32.33
N THR A 186 -0.22 16.45 31.91
CA THR A 186 -0.63 17.12 30.69
C THR A 186 -0.64 18.65 30.81
N ASP A 187 -0.39 19.19 32.01
CA ASP A 187 -0.39 20.63 32.33
C ASP A 187 -1.71 21.33 31.93
N GLY A 188 -2.84 20.62 32.05
CA GLY A 188 -4.17 21.16 31.75
C GLY A 188 -4.54 21.17 30.26
N VAL A 189 -3.69 20.60 29.39
CA VAL A 189 -3.98 20.44 27.97
C VAL A 189 -4.52 19.04 27.71
N THR A 190 -5.76 18.91 27.24
CA THR A 190 -6.27 17.60 26.80
C THR A 190 -5.55 17.18 25.52
N MET A 191 -4.95 15.99 25.52
CA MET A 191 -4.27 15.44 24.34
C MET A 191 -5.30 14.84 23.39
N THR A 192 -5.07 14.98 22.08
CA THR A 192 -6.04 14.61 21.03
C THR A 192 -5.57 13.44 20.19
N CYS A 193 -4.29 13.39 19.85
CA CYS A 193 -3.72 12.31 19.06
C CYS A 193 -2.24 12.08 19.40
N ILE A 194 -1.79 10.86 19.18
CA ILE A 194 -0.44 10.38 19.48
C ILE A 194 0.10 9.71 18.22
N THR A 195 1.34 10.03 17.83
CA THR A 195 2.06 9.35 16.75
C THR A 195 3.49 9.05 17.21
N CYS A 196 4.15 8.11 16.54
CA CYS A 196 5.49 7.68 16.93
C CYS A 196 6.35 7.36 15.72
N THR A 197 7.66 7.37 15.93
CA THR A 197 8.63 6.88 14.95
C THR A 197 9.01 5.43 15.24
N ASP A 198 9.51 4.72 14.24
CA ASP A 198 10.05 3.36 14.41
C ASP A 198 11.26 3.29 15.37
N LYS A 199 11.89 4.44 15.66
CA LYS A 199 12.97 4.63 16.64
C LYS A 199 12.45 4.77 18.07
N GLY A 200 11.14 4.82 18.25
CA GLY A 200 10.50 4.98 19.55
C GLY A 200 10.43 6.42 20.05
N GLN A 201 10.57 7.42 19.18
CA GLN A 201 10.19 8.79 19.57
C GLN A 201 8.66 8.90 19.58
N ILE A 202 8.11 9.62 20.57
CA ILE A 202 6.67 9.73 20.77
C ILE A 202 6.30 11.22 20.65
N PHE A 203 5.38 11.52 19.75
CA PHE A 203 4.82 12.85 19.54
C PHE A 203 3.36 12.86 19.94
N VAL A 204 2.96 13.87 20.70
CA VAL A 204 1.60 14.03 21.22
C VAL A 204 1.10 15.42 20.84
N ALA A 205 -0.13 15.52 20.35
CA ALA A 205 -0.76 16.80 20.07
C ALA A 205 -1.86 17.11 21.08
N GLY A 206 -2.02 18.40 21.38
CA GLY A 206 -3.01 18.91 22.32
C GLY A 206 -4.14 19.68 21.66
N ARG A 207 -5.23 19.87 22.42
CA ARG A 207 -6.33 20.79 22.06
C ARG A 207 -5.89 22.26 21.97
N ASP A 208 -4.70 22.57 22.46
CA ASP A 208 -4.05 23.87 22.35
C ASP A 208 -3.39 24.10 20.96
N GLY A 209 -3.47 23.13 20.05
CA GLY A 209 -2.90 23.24 18.71
C GLY A 209 -1.38 23.07 18.66
N HIS A 210 -0.77 22.57 19.74
CA HIS A 210 0.66 22.35 19.85
C HIS A 210 1.03 20.86 19.76
N ILE A 211 2.22 20.59 19.22
CA ILE A 211 2.87 19.27 19.23
C ILE A 211 3.96 19.25 20.30
N TYR A 212 3.97 18.16 21.06
CA TYR A 212 4.87 17.86 22.15
C TYR A 212 5.66 16.59 21.85
N GLU A 213 6.93 16.54 22.26
CA GLU A 213 7.71 15.31 22.34
C GLU A 213 7.61 14.75 23.76
N LEU A 214 7.28 13.46 23.86
CA LEU A 214 7.38 12.70 25.10
C LEU A 214 8.74 12.01 25.16
N GLN A 215 9.66 12.60 25.91
CA GLN A 215 11.01 12.10 26.10
C GLN A 215 11.07 11.19 27.33
N TYR A 216 11.37 9.91 27.11
CA TYR A 216 11.57 8.92 28.16
C TYR A 216 13.02 8.40 28.15
N THR A 217 13.57 8.15 29.35
CA THR A 217 14.97 7.75 29.60
C THR A 217 15.04 6.81 30.80
N THR A 218 16.15 6.08 30.97
CA THR A 218 16.40 5.20 32.14
C THR A 218 16.34 5.93 33.48
N GLY A 219 16.51 7.27 33.47
CA GLY A 219 16.67 8.07 34.67
C GLY A 219 18.07 7.92 35.26
N SER A 220 18.76 9.03 35.48
CA SER A 220 19.95 9.04 36.35
C SER A 220 20.04 10.34 37.12
N GLY A 221 20.31 10.23 38.43
CA GLY A 221 20.42 11.36 39.35
C GLY A 221 19.13 12.20 39.43
N TRP A 222 19.26 13.52 39.23
CA TRP A 222 18.17 14.50 39.33
C TRP A 222 17.27 14.59 38.10
N ARG A 223 17.57 13.86 37.02
CA ARG A 223 16.79 13.91 35.78
C ARG A 223 15.55 13.01 35.89
N LYS A 224 14.35 13.62 35.82
CA LYS A 224 13.08 12.89 35.65
C LYS A 224 13.17 11.90 34.47
N ARG A 225 12.63 10.70 34.67
CA ARG A 225 12.64 9.61 33.67
C ARG A 225 11.79 9.92 32.46
N CYS A 226 10.71 10.68 32.65
CA CYS A 226 9.79 11.11 31.60
C CYS A 226 9.65 12.65 31.60
N ARG A 227 9.60 13.26 30.40
CA ARG A 227 9.46 14.70 30.18
C ARG A 227 8.59 14.96 28.96
N LYS A 228 7.70 15.95 29.08
CA LYS A 228 6.91 16.47 27.97
C LYS A 228 7.52 17.80 27.52
N VAL A 229 7.93 17.89 26.26
CA VAL A 229 8.61 19.08 25.69
C VAL A 229 7.77 19.62 24.55
N CYS A 230 7.35 20.89 24.62
CA CYS A 230 6.64 21.51 23.51
C CYS A 230 7.60 21.85 22.38
N LEU A 231 7.31 21.37 21.17
CA LEU A 231 8.17 21.56 19.99
C LEU A 231 7.71 22.72 19.11
N THR A 232 6.45 23.13 19.24
CA THR A 232 5.81 24.13 18.37
C THR A 232 5.73 25.52 19.01
N THR A 233 6.19 25.67 20.25
CA THR A 233 6.33 26.98 20.89
C THR A 233 7.47 27.77 20.25
N GLY A 234 7.13 28.71 19.36
CA GLY A 234 8.07 29.73 18.90
C GLY A 234 8.28 30.84 19.95
N ILE A 235 9.37 31.61 19.81
CA ILE A 235 9.69 32.79 20.64
C ILE A 235 8.52 33.82 20.65
N GLY A 236 7.69 33.85 19.60
CA GLY A 236 6.52 34.72 19.49
C GLY A 236 5.35 34.38 20.44
N SER A 237 5.23 33.14 20.92
CA SER A 237 4.19 32.72 21.88
C SER A 237 4.47 33.26 23.30
N LEU A 238 5.75 33.49 23.62
CA LEU A 238 6.15 34.11 24.89
C LEU A 238 5.82 35.61 24.95
N LEU A 239 5.79 36.29 23.79
CA LEU A 239 5.45 37.71 23.70
C LEU A 239 3.93 37.97 23.74
N SER A 240 3.10 37.02 23.30
CA SER A 240 1.63 37.15 23.42
C SER A 240 1.12 37.09 24.86
N ARG A 241 1.93 36.65 25.82
CA ARG A 241 1.58 36.65 27.25
C ARG A 241 1.75 38.04 27.91
N TRP A 242 2.31 39.02 27.19
CA TRP A 242 2.62 40.37 27.67
C TRP A 242 1.93 41.51 26.90
N VAL A 243 1.06 41.22 25.93
CA VAL A 243 0.38 42.25 25.12
C VAL A 243 -1.12 42.30 25.45
N LEU A 244 -1.61 43.52 25.70
CA LEU A 244 -2.93 43.86 26.24
C LEU A 244 -4.13 43.27 25.46
N PRO A 245 -5.29 43.00 26.11
CA PRO A 245 -6.40 42.19 25.58
C PRO A 245 -7.15 42.74 24.35
N ASN A 246 -7.00 44.03 24.00
CA ASN A 246 -7.96 44.71 23.10
C ASN A 246 -7.43 45.12 21.72
N ALA A 247 -6.18 44.80 21.35
CA ALA A 247 -5.59 45.28 20.08
C ALA A 247 -5.31 44.19 19.03
N PHE A 248 -5.36 42.91 19.40
CA PHE A 248 -5.15 41.81 18.46
C PHE A 248 -6.35 40.88 18.52
N LYS A 249 -6.98 40.60 17.38
CA LYS A 249 -7.96 39.52 17.24
C LYS A 249 -7.23 38.21 17.54
N PHE A 250 -7.21 37.78 18.80
CA PHE A 250 -6.68 36.49 19.20
C PHE A 250 -7.44 35.43 18.40
N SER A 251 -6.76 34.82 17.43
CA SER A 251 -7.30 33.69 16.68
C SER A 251 -7.75 32.64 17.68
N THR A 252 -8.97 32.13 17.52
CA THR A 252 -9.40 30.92 18.23
C THR A 252 -8.35 29.84 18.00
N VAL A 253 -7.89 29.22 19.09
CA VAL A 253 -6.94 28.11 19.02
C VAL A 253 -7.59 26.98 18.23
N ASP A 254 -6.86 26.43 17.27
CA ASP A 254 -7.35 25.41 16.34
C ASP A 254 -6.69 24.07 16.71
N PRO A 255 -7.42 23.16 17.40
CA PRO A 255 -6.88 21.88 17.86
C PRO A 255 -6.32 21.04 16.72
N ILE A 256 -5.21 20.36 16.96
CA ILE A 256 -4.76 19.28 16.07
C ILE A 256 -5.59 18.05 16.43
N VAL A 257 -6.23 17.41 15.45
CA VAL A 257 -7.13 16.26 15.66
C VAL A 257 -6.55 14.95 15.16
N ASP A 258 -5.54 15.01 14.29
CA ASP A 258 -4.97 13.83 13.65
C ASP A 258 -3.50 14.10 13.25
N MET A 259 -2.65 13.08 13.39
CA MET A 259 -1.22 13.14 13.10
C MET A 259 -0.76 11.84 12.46
N VAL A 260 -0.12 11.94 11.30
CA VAL A 260 0.35 10.80 10.53
C VAL A 260 1.84 10.94 10.21
N MET A 261 2.62 9.91 10.56
CA MET A 261 4.06 9.84 10.36
C MET A 261 4.39 9.22 8.99
N ASP A 262 5.22 9.90 8.20
CA ASP A 262 5.88 9.35 7.00
C ASP A 262 7.31 8.96 7.37
N GLU A 263 7.50 7.66 7.59
CA GLU A 263 8.77 7.05 7.99
C GLU A 263 9.84 7.09 6.92
N GLU A 264 9.48 7.16 5.63
CA GLU A 264 10.47 7.18 4.55
C GLU A 264 11.17 8.53 4.48
N ARG A 265 10.40 9.59 4.71
CA ARG A 265 10.86 10.97 4.59
C ARG A 265 11.15 11.64 5.93
N ASN A 266 10.79 10.97 7.02
CA ASN A 266 10.86 11.48 8.39
C ASN A 266 10.08 12.79 8.55
N THR A 267 8.81 12.78 8.13
CA THR A 267 7.92 13.95 8.18
C THR A 267 6.59 13.62 8.85
N ILE A 268 6.01 14.59 9.56
CA ILE A 268 4.70 14.44 10.20
C ILE A 268 3.69 15.34 9.49
N TYR A 269 2.58 14.75 9.05
CA TYR A 269 1.39 15.45 8.60
C TYR A 269 0.44 15.61 9.77
N ALA A 270 0.01 16.84 10.07
CA ALA A 270 -0.96 17.10 11.13
C ALA A 270 -2.19 17.82 10.58
N ARG A 271 -3.38 17.33 10.91
CA ARG A 271 -4.66 17.93 10.51
C ARG A 271 -5.31 18.60 11.72
N THR A 272 -5.76 19.83 11.52
CA THR A 272 -6.50 20.57 12.55
C THR A 272 -8.01 20.41 12.42
N GLU A 273 -8.75 20.73 13.48
CA GLU A 273 -10.21 20.75 13.49
C GLU A 273 -10.77 21.72 12.43
N GLY A 274 -10.08 22.85 12.22
CA GLY A 274 -10.33 23.81 11.15
C GLY A 274 -9.94 23.36 9.74
N MET A 275 -9.67 22.07 9.51
CA MET A 275 -9.30 21.46 8.22
C MET A 275 -8.03 22.04 7.59
N LYS A 276 -7.09 22.48 8.42
CA LYS A 276 -5.76 22.90 7.97
C LYS A 276 -4.82 21.72 8.01
N LEU A 277 -4.01 21.58 6.97
CA LEU A 277 -2.96 20.56 6.93
C LEU A 277 -1.61 21.22 7.17
N GLN A 278 -0.92 20.75 8.18
CA GLN A 278 0.41 21.21 8.58
C GLN A 278 1.43 20.12 8.28
N LEU A 279 2.59 20.52 7.75
CA LEU A 279 3.69 19.63 7.46
C LEU A 279 4.88 19.98 8.36
N PHE A 280 5.38 18.97 9.06
CA PHE A 280 6.55 19.07 9.91
C PHE A 280 7.65 18.12 9.48
N ASP A 281 8.89 18.52 9.71
CA ASP A 281 10.08 17.85 9.22
C ASP A 281 11.05 17.53 10.38
N LEU A 282 11.50 16.27 10.48
CA LEU A 282 12.27 15.72 11.63
C LEU A 282 13.79 15.58 11.38
N GLY A 283 14.36 16.31 10.43
CA GLY A 283 15.76 16.08 10.00
C GLY A 283 15.95 14.83 9.12
N VAL A 284 17.09 14.75 8.43
CA VAL A 284 17.42 13.65 7.48
C VAL A 284 17.32 12.28 8.15
N ASN A 285 17.84 12.22 9.38
CA ASN A 285 17.86 11.00 10.16
C ASN A 285 16.59 10.79 10.99
N GLY A 286 15.61 11.70 10.99
CA GLY A 286 14.45 11.60 11.91
C GLY A 286 14.79 11.87 13.37
N ASP A 287 16.00 12.37 13.68
CA ASP A 287 16.44 12.76 15.03
C ASP A 287 16.70 14.28 15.13
N GLY A 288 16.30 15.04 14.10
CA GLY A 288 16.42 16.48 14.06
C GLY A 288 15.29 17.18 14.83
N PRO A 289 15.42 18.50 15.09
CA PRO A 289 14.34 19.27 15.70
C PRO A 289 13.11 19.27 14.77
N LEU A 290 11.93 19.14 15.37
CA LEU A 290 10.66 19.26 14.63
C LEU A 290 10.53 20.69 14.09
N THR A 291 10.58 20.83 12.76
CA THR A 291 10.43 22.13 12.09
C THR A 291 9.14 22.18 11.30
N LYS A 292 8.33 23.23 11.51
CA LYS A 292 7.12 23.46 10.71
C LYS A 292 7.52 24.03 9.36
N ILE A 293 7.23 23.29 8.28
CA ILE A 293 7.57 23.70 6.91
C ILE A 293 6.47 24.59 6.33
N THR A 294 5.22 24.14 6.39
CA THR A 294 4.09 24.84 5.79
C THR A 294 2.77 24.49 6.47
N GLU A 295 1.76 25.33 6.24
CA GLU A 295 0.37 25.14 6.67
C GLU A 295 -0.53 25.55 5.52
N GLU A 296 -1.27 24.60 4.96
CA GLU A 296 -2.21 24.84 3.87
C GLU A 296 -3.64 24.88 4.40
N LYS A 297 -4.36 25.96 4.07
CA LYS A 297 -5.72 26.24 4.54
C LYS A 297 -6.77 26.07 3.45
N ASN A 298 -6.35 26.06 2.18
CA ASN A 298 -7.25 26.04 1.02
C ASN A 298 -7.19 24.72 0.25
N ILE A 299 -6.81 23.62 0.90
CA ILE A 299 -6.78 22.29 0.28
C ILE A 299 -8.14 21.93 -0.36
N VAL A 300 -9.21 22.46 0.21
CA VAL A 300 -10.59 22.15 -0.16
C VAL A 300 -11.24 23.26 -1.00
N ASP A 301 -10.51 24.14 -1.69
CA ASP A 301 -11.18 25.18 -2.50
C ASP A 301 -11.93 24.51 -3.69
N PRO A 302 -13.28 24.58 -3.77
CA PRO A 302 -14.08 23.93 -4.81
C PRO A 302 -13.92 24.54 -6.22
N ARG A 303 -12.91 25.38 -6.44
CA ARG A 303 -12.75 26.18 -7.66
C ARG A 303 -11.87 25.55 -8.73
N ASP A 304 -11.11 24.52 -8.37
CA ASP A 304 -10.34 23.74 -9.34
C ASP A 304 -11.20 22.57 -9.85
N GLY A 305 -12.16 22.92 -10.70
CA GLY A 305 -12.62 21.97 -11.71
C GLY A 305 -11.41 21.57 -12.59
N PRO A 306 -11.43 20.39 -13.22
CA PRO A 306 -10.29 19.84 -13.98
C PRO A 306 -9.91 20.64 -15.25
N TYR A 307 -10.46 21.84 -15.42
CA TYR A 307 -10.23 22.69 -16.57
C TYR A 307 -10.07 24.12 -16.06
N GLY A 308 -8.99 24.79 -16.48
CA GLY A 308 -8.87 26.25 -16.50
C GLY A 308 -9.88 26.91 -17.45
N GLY A 309 -11.13 26.45 -17.42
CA GLY A 309 -12.25 26.94 -18.21
C GLY A 309 -12.62 28.35 -17.77
N ARG A 310 -12.79 29.23 -18.75
CA ARG A 310 -13.24 30.60 -18.55
C ARG A 310 -14.45 30.65 -17.61
N ARG A 311 -14.37 31.57 -16.65
CA ARG A 311 -15.44 32.05 -15.77
C ARG A 311 -16.79 32.05 -16.50
N SER A 312 -17.73 31.19 -16.11
CA SER A 312 -19.13 31.40 -16.42
C SER A 312 -19.72 32.34 -15.37
N ASN A 313 -20.16 33.51 -15.80
CA ASN A 313 -20.93 34.47 -14.98
C ASN A 313 -22.37 33.94 -14.76
N ALA A 314 -22.51 32.74 -14.18
CA ALA A 314 -23.81 32.21 -13.78
C ALA A 314 -24.15 32.67 -12.35
N PRO A 315 -25.40 33.14 -12.09
CA PRO A 315 -25.79 33.62 -10.78
C PRO A 315 -25.80 32.48 -9.76
N ARG A 316 -25.42 32.82 -8.51
CA ARG A 316 -25.21 31.95 -7.34
C ARG A 316 -26.20 30.77 -7.26
N ALA A 317 -25.77 29.59 -7.72
CA ALA A 317 -26.32 28.33 -7.24
C ALA A 317 -26.02 28.19 -5.74
N ALA A 318 -26.93 27.53 -5.00
CA ALA A 318 -26.76 27.26 -3.58
C ALA A 318 -25.36 26.64 -3.34
N ARG A 319 -24.61 27.19 -2.39
CA ARG A 319 -23.27 26.70 -2.07
C ARG A 319 -23.41 25.30 -1.48
N SER A 320 -22.96 24.28 -2.21
CA SER A 320 -22.72 22.96 -1.64
C SER A 320 -21.78 23.11 -0.43
N PRO A 321 -21.97 22.31 0.64
CA PRO A 321 -21.08 22.34 1.80
C PRO A 321 -19.65 22.04 1.36
N ARG A 322 -18.68 22.73 1.97
CA ARG A 322 -17.27 22.48 1.69
C ARG A 322 -16.91 21.07 2.19
N PRO A 323 -16.28 20.21 1.38
CA PRO A 323 -15.84 18.92 1.86
C PRO A 323 -14.84 19.07 3.01
N SER A 324 -14.82 18.13 3.94
CA SER A 324 -13.80 18.03 4.99
C SER A 324 -12.77 16.97 4.61
N ILE A 325 -11.56 17.09 5.16
CA ILE A 325 -10.54 16.03 5.03
C ILE A 325 -10.88 14.95 6.07
N VAL A 326 -11.15 13.74 5.58
CA VAL A 326 -11.50 12.56 6.41
C VAL A 326 -10.23 11.85 6.88
N CYS A 327 -9.32 11.56 5.97
CA CYS A 327 -8.05 10.91 6.29
C CYS A 327 -6.90 11.43 5.42
N ILE A 328 -5.68 11.28 5.94
CA ILE A 328 -4.43 11.57 5.24
C ILE A 328 -3.56 10.33 5.34
N SER A 329 -2.93 9.92 4.24
CA SER A 329 -2.08 8.74 4.20
C SER A 329 -0.81 9.03 3.39
N PRO A 330 0.39 8.78 3.94
CA PRO A 330 1.64 8.88 3.20
C PRO A 330 1.67 7.95 1.99
N VAL A 331 2.31 8.39 0.91
CA VAL A 331 2.54 7.60 -0.30
C VAL A 331 3.97 7.09 -0.28
N SER A 332 4.13 5.78 -0.47
CA SER A 332 5.43 5.13 -0.56
C SER A 332 6.23 5.65 -1.76
N SER A 333 7.54 5.80 -1.61
CA SER A 333 8.48 6.09 -2.70
C SER A 333 8.43 5.06 -3.83
N VAL A 334 8.02 3.83 -3.52
CA VAL A 334 7.80 2.76 -4.50
C VAL A 334 6.54 3.02 -5.35
N GLU A 335 5.54 3.68 -4.78
CA GLU A 335 4.29 4.02 -5.47
C GLU A 335 4.46 5.30 -6.31
N SER A 336 5.15 6.30 -5.75
CA SER A 336 5.52 7.51 -6.48
C SER A 336 6.79 8.14 -5.93
N LYS A 337 7.67 8.57 -6.84
CA LYS A 337 8.85 9.38 -6.51
C LYS A 337 8.49 10.84 -6.20
N TRP A 338 7.34 11.30 -6.67
CA TRP A 338 6.97 12.72 -6.68
C TRP A 338 5.75 13.04 -5.82
N LEU A 339 4.86 12.08 -5.61
CA LEU A 339 3.72 12.19 -4.70
C LEU A 339 4.09 11.66 -3.32
N HIS A 340 3.68 12.39 -2.29
CA HIS A 340 4.15 12.19 -0.92
C HIS A 340 3.02 11.83 0.04
N ALA A 341 1.79 12.29 -0.21
CA ALA A 341 0.62 11.95 0.59
C ALA A 341 -0.67 12.00 -0.25
N VAL A 342 -1.70 11.29 0.19
CA VAL A 342 -3.07 11.38 -0.31
C VAL A 342 -3.97 11.87 0.81
N ALA A 343 -4.82 12.85 0.52
CA ALA A 343 -5.91 13.26 1.40
C ALA A 343 -7.25 12.84 0.80
N VAL A 344 -8.06 12.12 1.58
CA VAL A 344 -9.42 11.70 1.18
C VAL A 344 -10.42 12.68 1.77
N LEU A 345 -11.34 13.16 0.93
CA LEU A 345 -12.37 14.12 1.30
C LEU A 345 -13.70 13.44 1.65
N SER A 346 -14.56 14.16 2.38
CA SER A 346 -15.90 13.69 2.78
C SER A 346 -16.86 13.46 1.61
N ASP A 347 -16.57 14.00 0.43
CA ASP A 347 -17.30 13.75 -0.81
C ASP A 347 -16.71 12.59 -1.64
N GLY A 348 -15.71 11.88 -1.11
CA GLY A 348 -15.04 10.76 -1.75
C GLY A 348 -13.97 11.13 -2.77
N LYS A 349 -13.69 12.42 -2.99
CA LYS A 349 -12.55 12.85 -3.81
C LYS A 349 -11.23 12.57 -3.11
N ARG A 350 -10.18 12.36 -3.90
CA ARG A 350 -8.80 12.21 -3.40
C ARG A 350 -7.93 13.31 -3.93
N LEU A 351 -7.13 13.91 -3.06
CA LEU A 351 -6.15 14.92 -3.39
C LEU A 351 -4.76 14.32 -3.22
N PHE A 352 -3.98 14.29 -4.30
CA PHE A 352 -2.60 13.83 -4.28
C PHE A 352 -1.68 15.03 -4.04
N LEU A 353 -0.86 14.92 -2.99
CA LEU A 353 -0.04 16.00 -2.46
C LEU A 353 1.43 15.73 -2.73
N THR A 354 2.17 16.77 -3.08
CA THR A 354 3.64 16.76 -3.11
C THR A 354 4.21 17.69 -2.05
N THR A 355 5.36 17.30 -1.48
CA THR A 355 6.11 18.16 -0.55
C THR A 355 7.36 18.77 -1.17
N SER A 356 7.68 18.43 -2.42
CA SER A 356 8.79 19.01 -3.17
C SER A 356 8.34 20.23 -3.98
N GLY A 357 9.06 21.34 -3.83
CA GLY A 357 8.86 22.56 -4.61
C GLY A 357 9.54 22.44 -5.96
N GLY A 358 8.79 22.07 -7.00
CA GLY A 358 9.29 22.09 -8.38
C GLY A 358 9.66 23.51 -8.82
N SER A 359 10.96 23.77 -8.98
CA SER A 359 11.44 24.74 -9.98
C SER A 359 11.95 23.91 -11.15
N GLY A 360 11.35 24.09 -12.33
CA GLY A 360 11.80 23.41 -13.53
C GLY A 360 13.28 23.69 -13.81
N SER A 361 13.94 22.71 -14.43
CA SER A 361 15.33 22.78 -14.92
C SER A 361 16.44 22.75 -13.85
N SER A 362 16.72 21.55 -13.33
CA SER A 362 18.07 20.98 -13.46
C SER A 362 18.01 19.47 -13.23
N VAL A 363 18.28 18.71 -14.29
CA VAL A 363 18.61 17.28 -14.21
C VAL A 363 19.99 17.22 -13.54
N GLY A 364 20.00 17.17 -12.21
CA GLY A 364 21.19 16.93 -11.40
C GLY A 364 21.07 15.56 -10.75
N LEU A 365 22.02 14.68 -11.04
CA LEU A 365 22.15 13.27 -10.63
C LEU A 365 22.30 13.04 -9.11
N ASN A 366 21.75 13.89 -8.24
CA ASN A 366 21.79 13.66 -6.80
C ASN A 366 20.46 13.05 -6.34
N SER A 367 20.41 11.72 -6.35
CA SER A 367 19.39 10.85 -5.76
C SER A 367 19.34 10.92 -4.22
N GLY A 368 19.58 12.09 -3.62
CA GLY A 368 19.39 12.30 -2.19
C GLY A 368 17.93 12.66 -1.93
N LEU A 369 17.35 12.15 -0.82
CA LEU A 369 16.01 12.57 -0.37
C LEU A 369 15.94 14.09 -0.29
N GLN A 370 15.26 14.72 -1.25
CA GLN A 370 15.01 16.15 -1.21
C GLN A 370 14.10 16.42 0.00
N ARG A 371 14.52 17.38 0.83
CA ARG A 371 13.76 17.75 2.02
C ARG A 371 12.44 18.41 1.65
N PRO A 372 11.38 18.23 2.46
CA PRO A 372 10.10 18.88 2.21
C PRO A 372 10.27 20.41 2.25
N THR A 373 9.68 21.08 1.27
CA THR A 373 9.78 22.55 1.13
C THR A 373 8.41 23.22 1.03
N CYS A 374 7.39 22.49 0.57
CA CYS A 374 6.04 23.00 0.45
C CYS A 374 5.03 21.88 0.68
N LEU A 375 3.75 22.18 0.46
CA LEU A 375 2.66 21.23 0.43
C LEU A 375 1.72 21.71 -0.66
N LYS A 376 1.64 20.99 -1.78
CA LYS A 376 0.87 21.39 -2.95
C LYS A 376 0.05 20.23 -3.47
N ILE A 377 -1.14 20.52 -3.96
CA ILE A 377 -1.98 19.54 -4.66
C ILE A 377 -1.47 19.44 -6.10
N VAL A 378 -1.15 18.22 -6.54
CA VAL A 378 -0.68 17.93 -7.91
C VAL A 378 -1.81 17.39 -8.78
N ALA A 379 -2.64 16.53 -8.20
CA ALA A 379 -3.74 15.89 -8.91
C ALA A 379 -4.94 15.65 -7.98
N THR A 380 -6.13 15.70 -8.57
CA THR A 380 -7.39 15.40 -7.89
C THR A 380 -8.10 14.28 -8.62
N ARG A 381 -8.53 13.26 -7.87
CA ARG A 381 -9.35 12.16 -8.39
C ARG A 381 -10.81 12.38 -8.01
N PRO A 382 -11.76 12.24 -8.96
CA PRO A 382 -13.18 12.38 -8.64
C PRO A 382 -13.65 11.26 -7.71
N SER A 383 -14.78 11.46 -7.05
CA SER A 383 -15.41 10.43 -6.21
C SER A 383 -15.76 9.18 -7.01
N PRO A 384 -15.68 7.97 -6.41
CA PRO A 384 -16.21 6.76 -7.03
C PRO A 384 -17.71 6.90 -7.32
N PRO A 385 -18.23 6.32 -8.42
CA PRO A 385 -19.65 6.35 -8.71
C PRO A 385 -20.42 5.48 -7.71
N LEU A 386 -21.56 5.96 -7.22
CA LEU A 386 -22.50 5.18 -6.42
C LEU A 386 -23.27 4.19 -7.33
N GLY A 387 -23.60 2.99 -6.81
CA GLY A 387 -24.46 2.02 -7.49
C GLY A 387 -23.77 1.06 -8.48
N VAL A 388 -22.44 1.00 -8.50
CA VAL A 388 -21.65 0.19 -9.46
C VAL A 388 -21.64 -1.31 -9.12
N GLY A 389 -22.23 -1.74 -8.00
CA GLY A 389 -22.38 -3.16 -7.64
C GLY A 389 -23.32 -4.00 -8.53
N GLY A 390 -23.79 -3.45 -9.66
CA GLY A 390 -24.90 -3.99 -10.45
C GLY A 390 -24.65 -4.24 -11.94
N GLY A 391 -23.40 -4.35 -12.41
CA GLY A 391 -23.12 -4.82 -13.78
C GLY A 391 -23.52 -3.84 -14.91
N LEU A 392 -23.65 -2.54 -14.62
CA LEU A 392 -23.72 -1.54 -15.69
C LEU A 392 -22.31 -1.31 -16.24
N THR A 393 -22.10 -1.67 -17.51
CA THR A 393 -20.90 -1.27 -18.25
C THR A 393 -20.83 0.25 -18.27
N PHE A 394 -19.64 0.82 -18.12
CA PHE A 394 -19.40 2.25 -18.28
C PHE A 394 -19.61 2.63 -19.76
N GLY A 395 -20.86 2.67 -20.21
CA GLY A 395 -21.24 3.17 -21.52
C GLY A 395 -21.20 4.69 -21.49
N ALA A 396 -20.30 5.28 -22.27
CA ALA A 396 -20.25 6.62 -22.89
C ALA A 396 -21.12 7.79 -22.36
N VAL A 397 -21.46 7.85 -21.06
CA VAL A 397 -22.15 8.98 -20.45
C VAL A 397 -21.11 9.77 -19.68
N SER A 398 -20.66 10.87 -20.27
CA SER A 398 -19.93 11.93 -19.59
C SER A 398 -20.69 12.39 -18.34
N VAL A 399 -20.32 11.83 -17.19
CA VAL A 399 -20.62 12.42 -15.87
C VAL A 399 -19.46 13.33 -15.41
N ALA A 400 -18.43 13.52 -16.25
CA ALA A 400 -17.48 14.61 -16.08
C ALA A 400 -18.14 15.93 -16.51
N GLY A 401 -18.97 16.53 -15.65
CA GLY A 401 -19.47 17.89 -15.84
C GLY A 401 -20.94 18.14 -15.49
N ARG A 402 -21.74 17.12 -15.13
CA ARG A 402 -23.05 17.34 -14.50
C ARG A 402 -22.91 17.22 -12.99
N ALA A 403 -23.33 18.25 -12.26
CA ALA A 403 -23.53 18.14 -10.82
C ALA A 403 -24.48 16.96 -10.57
N LEU A 404 -23.99 15.92 -9.89
CA LEU A 404 -24.85 14.87 -9.36
C LEU A 404 -25.86 15.55 -8.41
N PRO A 405 -27.15 15.16 -8.42
CA PRO A 405 -28.10 15.57 -7.39
C PRO A 405 -27.49 15.33 -6.01
N GLU A 406 -27.66 16.25 -5.06
CA GLU A 406 -27.05 16.16 -3.72
C GLU A 406 -27.39 14.83 -3.00
N ASP A 407 -28.54 14.21 -3.32
CA ASP A 407 -28.99 12.92 -2.79
C ASP A 407 -28.20 11.70 -3.32
N LEU A 408 -27.37 11.88 -4.36
CA LEU A 408 -26.51 10.85 -4.96
C LEU A 408 -25.01 11.17 -4.77
N ALA A 409 -24.68 12.11 -3.89
CA ALA A 409 -23.30 12.40 -3.54
C ALA A 409 -22.81 11.41 -2.46
N LEU A 410 -21.68 10.76 -2.72
CA LEU A 410 -21.02 9.88 -1.75
C LEU A 410 -20.68 10.68 -0.49
N LYS A 411 -21.12 10.21 0.67
CA LYS A 411 -20.82 10.82 1.96
C LYS A 411 -19.93 9.88 2.76
N VAL A 412 -18.64 10.22 2.82
CA VAL A 412 -17.62 9.42 3.49
C VAL A 412 -17.50 9.84 4.95
N GLU A 413 -17.74 8.91 5.87
CA GLU A 413 -17.55 9.11 7.32
C GLU A 413 -16.13 8.77 7.74
N SER A 414 -15.60 7.64 7.24
CA SER A 414 -14.26 7.15 7.51
C SER A 414 -13.63 6.58 6.25
N ALA A 415 -12.30 6.67 6.14
CA ALA A 415 -11.55 6.19 5.00
C ALA A 415 -10.16 5.71 5.41
N PHE A 416 -9.65 4.70 4.70
CA PHE A 416 -8.33 4.13 4.88
C PHE A 416 -7.67 3.94 3.51
N TYR A 417 -6.51 4.57 3.32
CA TYR A 417 -5.70 4.43 2.11
C TYR A 417 -4.36 3.77 2.45
N SER A 418 -4.00 2.74 1.70
CA SER A 418 -2.68 2.12 1.80
C SER A 418 -2.34 1.38 0.51
N ALA A 419 -1.09 1.49 0.04
CA ALA A 419 -0.55 0.79 -1.13
C ALA A 419 -1.50 0.78 -2.34
N GLY A 420 -1.95 1.95 -2.79
CA GLY A 420 -2.84 2.07 -3.96
C GLY A 420 -4.28 1.55 -3.80
N ALA A 421 -4.67 1.05 -2.61
CA ALA A 421 -6.04 0.65 -2.31
C ALA A 421 -6.68 1.61 -1.29
N LEU A 422 -7.97 1.86 -1.47
CA LEU A 422 -8.78 2.74 -0.63
C LEU A 422 -10.02 1.99 -0.16
N VAL A 423 -10.27 2.00 1.15
CA VAL A 423 -11.52 1.53 1.75
C VAL A 423 -12.25 2.74 2.34
N MET A 424 -13.53 2.93 2.01
CA MET A 424 -14.36 4.03 2.50
C MET A 424 -15.68 3.52 3.06
N SER A 425 -16.16 4.17 4.12
CA SER A 425 -17.51 3.97 4.63
C SER A 425 -18.48 4.94 3.97
N ASP A 426 -19.40 4.41 3.18
CA ASP A 426 -20.51 5.16 2.60
C ASP A 426 -21.65 5.29 3.62
N SER A 427 -22.04 6.54 3.90
CA SER A 427 -23.14 6.92 4.78
C SER A 427 -24.29 7.62 4.02
N SER A 428 -24.30 7.57 2.67
CA SER A 428 -25.35 8.22 1.87
C SER A 428 -26.71 7.54 2.02
N ALA A 429 -26.75 6.22 2.27
CA ALA A 429 -27.98 5.47 2.50
C ALA A 429 -28.36 5.46 4.00
N THR A 430 -29.59 5.85 4.31
CA THR A 430 -30.09 5.99 5.69
C THR A 430 -30.36 4.67 6.42
N ALA A 431 -30.45 3.54 5.69
CA ALA A 431 -30.86 2.25 6.26
C ALA A 431 -29.69 1.26 6.47
N MET A 432 -28.66 1.30 5.62
CA MET A 432 -27.49 0.42 5.70
C MET A 432 -26.26 1.18 5.19
N SER A 433 -25.18 1.16 5.97
CA SER A 433 -23.86 1.59 5.52
C SER A 433 -23.28 0.59 4.53
N SER A 434 -22.53 1.07 3.55
CA SER A 434 -21.79 0.21 2.62
C SER A 434 -20.31 0.54 2.69
N LEU A 435 -19.46 -0.48 2.57
CA LEU A 435 -18.03 -0.27 2.38
C LEU A 435 -17.73 -0.25 0.88
N LEU A 436 -17.05 0.80 0.44
CA LEU A 436 -16.52 0.91 -0.92
C LEU A 436 -15.02 0.63 -0.89
N ALA A 437 -14.60 -0.42 -1.57
CA ALA A 437 -13.19 -0.71 -1.81
C ALA A 437 -12.83 -0.29 -3.24
N VAL A 438 -11.79 0.54 -3.38
CA VAL A 438 -11.25 1.01 -4.65
C VAL A 438 -9.82 0.53 -4.76
N GLN A 439 -9.49 -0.11 -5.88
CA GLN A 439 -8.14 -0.61 -6.15
C GLN A 439 -7.74 -0.32 -7.59
N LYS A 440 -6.43 -0.29 -7.85
CA LYS A 440 -5.86 -0.15 -9.20
C LYS A 440 -6.29 -1.33 -10.08
N ASP A 441 -6.69 -1.04 -11.32
CA ASP A 441 -7.03 -2.07 -12.30
C ASP A 441 -5.75 -2.66 -12.91
N SER A 442 -5.37 -3.85 -12.44
CA SER A 442 -4.19 -4.59 -12.91
C SER A 442 -4.22 -4.87 -14.42
N ALA A 443 -5.41 -5.03 -15.03
CA ALA A 443 -5.54 -5.26 -16.47
C ALA A 443 -5.28 -4.00 -17.32
N ALA A 444 -5.62 -2.82 -16.78
CA ALA A 444 -5.41 -1.55 -17.50
C ALA A 444 -3.92 -1.24 -17.71
N GLN A 445 -3.04 -1.82 -16.87
CA GLN A 445 -1.60 -1.72 -17.01
C GLN A 445 -1.05 -2.51 -18.21
N LEU A 446 -1.83 -3.39 -18.83
CA LEU A 446 -1.35 -4.30 -19.88
C LEU A 446 -1.73 -3.84 -21.30
N SER A 447 -2.63 -2.85 -21.42
CA SER A 447 -3.00 -2.29 -22.73
C SER A 447 -1.79 -1.72 -23.49
N LEU A 448 -1.54 -2.27 -24.68
CA LEU A 448 -0.53 -1.81 -25.63
C LEU A 448 -0.91 -0.45 -26.24
N PRO A 449 0.07 0.40 -26.60
CA PRO A 449 -0.19 1.61 -27.35
C PRO A 449 -0.80 1.27 -28.72
N SER A 450 -1.80 2.05 -29.14
CA SER A 450 -2.28 1.99 -30.52
C SER A 450 -1.14 2.41 -31.46
N THR A 451 -0.78 1.54 -32.40
CA THR A 451 0.28 1.72 -33.40
C THR A 451 -0.07 2.82 -34.40
N PHE A 452 -0.01 4.08 -33.99
CA PHE A 452 0.02 5.23 -34.90
C PHE A 452 1.04 6.25 -34.41
N GLY A 453 1.97 6.58 -35.31
CA GLY A 453 3.25 7.22 -35.01
C GLY A 453 3.20 8.67 -34.52
N THR A 454 4.42 9.16 -34.27
CA THR A 454 4.85 10.41 -33.59
C THR A 454 5.01 10.26 -32.07
N ALA A 455 6.16 10.72 -31.58
CA ALA A 455 6.70 10.53 -30.24
C ALA A 455 5.83 11.16 -29.12
N SER A 456 4.68 10.55 -28.85
CA SER A 456 3.82 10.87 -27.73
C SER A 456 4.26 10.08 -26.50
N ARG A 457 4.43 10.78 -25.37
CA ARG A 457 4.77 10.21 -24.06
C ARG A 457 3.89 8.99 -23.77
N THR A 458 4.53 7.85 -23.54
CA THR A 458 3.94 6.53 -23.35
C THR A 458 3.44 6.35 -21.92
N SER A 459 2.36 7.02 -21.54
CA SER A 459 1.85 6.92 -20.17
C SER A 459 0.53 6.15 -20.12
N ARG A 460 0.51 5.07 -19.32
CA ARG A 460 -0.68 4.24 -19.07
C ARG A 460 -1.56 4.94 -18.03
N ALA A 461 -2.76 5.33 -18.42
CA ALA A 461 -3.70 6.00 -17.54
C ALA A 461 -4.07 5.14 -16.32
N LEU A 462 -4.03 5.74 -15.12
CA LEU A 462 -4.55 5.11 -13.92
C LEU A 462 -6.05 4.83 -14.09
N ARG A 463 -6.43 3.55 -14.01
CA ARG A 463 -7.82 3.09 -13.91
C ARG A 463 -8.00 2.31 -12.62
N GLU A 464 -9.20 2.41 -12.06
CA GLU A 464 -9.52 1.84 -10.76
C GLU A 464 -10.83 1.05 -10.83
N THR A 465 -10.84 -0.12 -10.23
CA THR A 465 -12.06 -0.91 -10.04
C THR A 465 -12.68 -0.59 -8.68
N VAL A 466 -14.00 -0.46 -8.64
CA VAL A 466 -14.76 -0.18 -7.42
C VAL A 466 -15.57 -1.42 -7.06
N SER A 467 -15.46 -1.87 -5.81
CA SER A 467 -16.25 -2.95 -5.23
C SER A 467 -17.07 -2.41 -4.06
N ALA A 468 -18.38 -2.62 -4.10
CA ALA A 468 -19.29 -2.23 -3.04
C ALA A 468 -19.67 -3.46 -2.22
N LEU A 469 -19.44 -3.40 -0.91
CA LEU A 469 -19.70 -4.45 0.05
C LEU A 469 -20.81 -3.96 0.99
N PRO A 470 -21.95 -4.67 1.08
CA PRO A 470 -22.97 -4.35 2.09
C PRO A 470 -22.46 -4.77 3.46
N VAL A 471 -22.47 -3.86 4.43
CA VAL A 471 -21.92 -4.13 5.78
C VAL A 471 -22.85 -3.60 6.85
N GLU A 472 -23.08 -4.40 7.89
CA GLU A 472 -23.82 -3.97 9.06
C GLU A 472 -22.94 -3.10 9.96
N GLY A 473 -23.37 -1.85 10.16
CA GLY A 473 -22.65 -0.87 10.96
C GLY A 473 -21.59 -0.09 10.17
N ARG A 474 -21.23 1.07 10.72
CA ARG A 474 -20.28 2.00 10.11
C ARG A 474 -18.84 1.59 10.44
N MET A 475 -17.91 1.83 9.53
CA MET A 475 -16.48 1.68 9.81
C MET A 475 -15.99 2.84 10.67
N LEU A 476 -15.25 2.52 11.73
CA LEU A 476 -14.63 3.47 12.65
C LEU A 476 -13.15 3.67 12.29
N CYS A 477 -12.43 2.56 12.07
CA CYS A 477 -11.05 2.58 11.60
C CYS A 477 -10.73 1.29 10.81
N ALA A 478 -9.64 1.31 10.05
CA ALA A 478 -9.14 0.12 9.36
C ALA A 478 -7.61 0.12 9.34
N SER A 479 -7.02 -1.05 9.18
CA SER A 479 -5.58 -1.24 9.06
C SER A 479 -5.26 -2.49 8.25
N ASP A 480 -4.09 -2.50 7.59
CA ASP A 480 -3.59 -3.70 6.93
C ASP A 480 -3.19 -4.76 7.96
N VAL A 481 -3.53 -6.02 7.68
CA VAL A 481 -3.01 -7.18 8.42
C VAL A 481 -1.61 -7.47 7.88
N LEU A 482 -0.62 -7.28 8.73
CA LEU A 482 0.77 -7.53 8.37
C LEU A 482 1.07 -9.04 8.47
N PRO A 483 1.95 -9.59 7.63
CA PRO A 483 2.44 -10.94 7.83
C PRO A 483 3.34 -11.00 9.06
N LEU A 484 3.43 -12.19 9.67
CA LEU A 484 4.30 -12.41 10.83
C LEU A 484 5.77 -12.03 10.53
N PRO A 485 6.56 -11.62 11.54
CA PRO A 485 7.90 -11.06 11.32
C PRO A 485 8.85 -11.95 10.53
N ASP A 486 8.84 -13.26 10.77
CA ASP A 486 9.68 -14.23 10.05
C ASP A 486 9.29 -14.32 8.57
N ALA A 487 7.99 -14.34 8.27
CA ALA A 487 7.47 -14.30 6.91
C ALA A 487 7.83 -12.98 6.21
N ALA A 488 7.58 -11.84 6.88
CA ALA A 488 7.93 -10.53 6.37
C ALA A 488 9.43 -10.42 6.06
N TYR A 489 10.29 -10.97 6.93
CA TYR A 489 11.74 -10.99 6.74
C TYR A 489 12.14 -11.82 5.53
N MET A 490 11.57 -13.01 5.35
CA MET A 490 11.82 -13.84 4.17
C MET A 490 11.43 -13.10 2.89
N MET A 491 10.24 -12.49 2.87
CA MET A 491 9.71 -11.76 1.71
C MET A 491 10.54 -10.53 1.37
N GLN A 492 10.93 -9.76 2.38
CA GLN A 492 11.83 -8.62 2.22
C GLN A 492 13.20 -9.08 1.71
N SER A 493 13.75 -10.19 2.23
CA SER A 493 15.04 -10.70 1.77
C SER A 493 15.01 -11.12 0.30
N LEU A 494 13.91 -11.67 -0.19
CA LEU A 494 13.80 -12.03 -1.60
C LEU A 494 13.66 -10.78 -2.49
N TYR A 495 12.85 -9.78 -2.11
CA TYR A 495 12.40 -8.73 -3.04
C TYR A 495 12.70 -7.29 -2.61
N ALA A 496 13.60 -7.09 -1.64
CA ALA A 496 14.12 -5.77 -1.32
C ALA A 496 14.87 -5.19 -2.52
N ASP A 497 14.32 -4.11 -3.07
CA ASP A 497 14.92 -3.33 -4.14
C ASP A 497 16.27 -2.72 -3.73
N VAL A 498 17.09 -2.32 -4.70
CA VAL A 498 18.37 -1.60 -4.47
C VAL A 498 18.13 -0.37 -3.56
N GLU A 499 17.01 0.33 -3.75
CA GLU A 499 16.63 1.50 -2.95
C GLU A 499 16.28 1.15 -1.49
N CYS A 500 15.69 -0.03 -1.25
CA CYS A 500 15.42 -0.54 0.11
C CYS A 500 16.71 -0.91 0.85
N PHE A 501 17.80 -1.19 0.13
CA PHE A 501 19.12 -1.48 0.68
C PHE A 501 19.89 -0.24 1.15
N THR A 502 19.68 0.93 0.51
CA THR A 502 20.45 2.15 0.82
C THR A 502 20.15 2.71 2.21
N CYS A 503 18.98 2.39 2.76
CA CYS A 503 18.60 2.70 4.12
C CYS A 503 18.74 1.41 4.93
N PHE A 504 19.90 1.19 5.55
CA PHE A 504 20.24 0.03 6.41
C PHE A 504 19.37 -0.04 7.68
N ARG A 505 18.05 -0.06 7.50
CA ARG A 505 17.02 -0.10 8.54
C ARG A 505 16.71 -1.57 8.83
N LYS A 506 16.41 -1.88 10.09
CA LYS A 506 15.99 -3.23 10.50
C LYS A 506 14.80 -3.67 9.64
N PRO A 507 14.67 -4.97 9.35
CA PRO A 507 13.51 -5.47 8.62
C PRO A 507 12.24 -5.02 9.34
N SER A 508 11.30 -4.49 8.57
CA SER A 508 10.03 -3.99 9.08
C SER A 508 8.91 -4.75 8.41
N GLU A 509 7.91 -5.18 9.18
CA GLU A 509 6.70 -5.81 8.66
C GLU A 509 5.99 -4.90 7.64
N LYS A 510 6.14 -3.58 7.79
CA LYS A 510 5.67 -2.54 6.87
C LYS A 510 6.36 -2.57 5.50
N ALA A 511 7.43 -3.35 5.31
CA ALA A 511 8.05 -3.56 3.99
C ALA A 511 7.09 -4.25 3.01
N CYS A 512 6.19 -5.12 3.50
CA CYS A 512 5.19 -5.77 2.66
C CYS A 512 4.20 -4.77 2.03
N ILE A 513 3.87 -3.68 2.73
CA ILE A 513 3.05 -2.59 2.19
C ILE A 513 3.72 -1.96 0.96
N LYS A 514 5.04 -1.78 1.00
CA LYS A 514 5.80 -1.25 -0.15
C LYS A 514 5.79 -2.20 -1.33
N LEU A 515 5.86 -3.51 -1.07
CA LEU A 515 5.78 -4.52 -2.12
C LEU A 515 4.37 -4.55 -2.74
N TRP A 516 3.30 -4.46 -1.95
CA TRP A 516 1.94 -4.32 -2.47
C TRP A 516 1.78 -3.06 -3.35
N ALA A 517 2.49 -1.97 -3.02
CA ALA A 517 2.46 -0.74 -3.81
C ALA A 517 3.07 -0.88 -5.22
N LYS A 518 3.92 -1.89 -5.48
CA LYS A 518 4.40 -2.21 -6.85
C LYS A 518 3.29 -2.70 -7.78
N GLY A 519 2.18 -3.18 -7.21
CA GLY A 519 1.05 -3.75 -7.92
C GLY A 519 0.98 -5.27 -7.83
N ASP A 520 -0.19 -5.82 -8.18
CA ASP A 520 -0.49 -7.23 -7.93
C ASP A 520 0.29 -8.16 -8.86
N LEU A 521 0.29 -7.91 -10.17
CA LEU A 521 0.86 -8.79 -11.21
C LEU A 521 2.30 -9.28 -10.95
N PRO A 522 3.27 -8.39 -10.67
CA PRO A 522 4.66 -8.78 -10.40
C PRO A 522 4.84 -9.48 -9.05
N THR A 523 3.89 -9.34 -8.12
CA THR A 523 4.03 -9.80 -6.73
C THR A 523 3.19 -11.02 -6.36
N GLN A 524 2.42 -11.56 -7.31
CA GLN A 524 1.46 -12.65 -7.08
C GLN A 524 2.08 -13.93 -6.53
N HIS A 525 3.29 -14.28 -6.97
CA HIS A 525 4.00 -15.47 -6.51
C HIS A 525 4.72 -15.27 -5.17
N ILE A 526 4.70 -14.07 -4.60
CA ILE A 526 5.55 -13.68 -3.45
C ILE A 526 4.70 -13.39 -2.24
N LEU A 527 3.77 -12.45 -2.42
CA LEU A 527 3.01 -11.88 -1.33
C LEU A 527 1.83 -12.81 -1.01
N PRO A 528 1.36 -12.86 0.24
CA PRO A 528 0.03 -13.39 0.51
C PRO A 528 -1.03 -12.44 -0.06
N ARG A 529 -2.27 -12.91 -0.12
CA ARG A 529 -3.42 -12.02 -0.36
C ARG A 529 -3.41 -10.89 0.66
N ARG A 530 -3.62 -9.67 0.19
CA ARG A 530 -3.70 -8.52 1.08
C ARG A 530 -4.98 -8.60 1.89
N ARG A 531 -4.84 -8.42 3.20
CA ARG A 531 -5.92 -8.48 4.19
C ARG A 531 -6.01 -7.14 4.90
N VAL A 532 -7.23 -6.61 5.05
CA VAL A 532 -7.51 -5.37 5.78
C VAL A 532 -8.53 -5.69 6.85
N VAL A 533 -8.21 -5.37 8.11
CA VAL A 533 -9.18 -5.43 9.20
C VAL A 533 -9.87 -4.09 9.34
N VAL A 534 -11.20 -4.14 9.36
CA VAL A 534 -12.11 -3.02 9.54
C VAL A 534 -12.76 -3.14 10.90
N PHE A 535 -12.52 -2.16 11.76
CA PHE A 535 -13.26 -2.02 13.02
C PHE A 535 -14.57 -1.28 12.71
N ASN A 536 -15.70 -1.97 12.86
CA ASN A 536 -17.02 -1.38 12.69
C ASN A 536 -17.76 -1.25 14.04
N THR A 537 -18.92 -0.59 14.05
CA THR A 537 -19.70 -0.44 15.30
C THR A 537 -20.28 -1.74 15.87
N MET A 538 -20.29 -2.83 15.10
CA MET A 538 -20.84 -4.13 15.50
C MET A 538 -19.76 -5.16 15.87
N GLY A 539 -18.49 -4.93 15.51
CA GLY A 539 -17.45 -5.95 15.50
C GLY A 539 -16.21 -5.60 14.66
N LEU A 540 -15.41 -6.63 14.42
CA LEU A 540 -14.26 -6.60 13.52
C LEU A 540 -14.63 -7.36 12.25
N MET A 541 -14.34 -6.78 11.10
CA MET A 541 -14.55 -7.39 9.79
C MET A 541 -13.22 -7.52 9.08
N GLU A 542 -13.00 -8.66 8.43
CA GLU A 542 -11.82 -8.91 7.62
C GLU A 542 -12.14 -8.87 6.13
N LEU A 543 -11.46 -7.99 5.41
CA LEU A 543 -11.53 -7.85 3.96
C LEU A 543 -10.31 -8.51 3.30
N ILE A 544 -10.56 -9.36 2.31
CA ILE A 544 -9.52 -9.99 1.49
C ILE A 544 -9.57 -9.40 0.08
N PHE A 545 -8.42 -8.92 -0.40
CA PHE A 545 -8.23 -8.48 -1.77
C PHE A 545 -7.69 -9.64 -2.60
N ASN A 546 -8.50 -10.12 -3.54
CA ASN A 546 -8.16 -11.22 -4.45
C ASN A 546 -7.30 -10.71 -5.60
N ARG A 547 -6.12 -11.31 -5.78
CA ARG A 547 -5.24 -11.02 -6.92
C ARG A 547 -5.81 -11.66 -8.20
N PRO A 548 -5.36 -11.24 -9.39
CA PRO A 548 -5.75 -11.86 -10.65
C PRO A 548 -5.59 -13.40 -10.67
N VAL A 549 -4.51 -13.93 -10.11
CA VAL A 549 -4.28 -15.39 -10.01
C VAL A 549 -5.29 -16.09 -9.08
N ASP A 550 -5.79 -15.40 -8.05
CA ASP A 550 -6.79 -15.95 -7.13
C ASP A 550 -8.17 -15.99 -7.79
N ILE A 551 -8.48 -15.00 -8.62
CA ILE A 551 -9.69 -14.98 -9.45
C ILE A 551 -9.63 -16.15 -10.43
N LEU A 552 -8.50 -16.32 -11.14
CA LEU A 552 -8.29 -17.43 -12.06
C LEU A 552 -8.39 -18.79 -11.36
N ARG A 553 -7.81 -18.93 -10.17
CA ARG A 553 -7.95 -20.13 -9.33
C ARG A 553 -9.41 -20.45 -9.04
N LYS A 554 -10.18 -19.45 -8.59
CA LYS A 554 -11.62 -19.61 -8.29
C LYS A 554 -12.42 -19.92 -9.56
N LEU A 555 -12.03 -19.39 -10.71
CA LEU A 555 -12.61 -19.76 -12.01
C LEU A 555 -12.35 -21.24 -12.33
N PHE A 556 -11.14 -21.77 -12.13
CA PHE A 556 -10.87 -23.19 -12.37
C PHE A 556 -11.53 -24.14 -11.37
N ASP A 557 -11.70 -23.71 -10.12
CA ASP A 557 -12.36 -24.49 -9.08
C ASP A 557 -13.88 -24.60 -9.32
N GLY A 558 -14.47 -23.56 -9.92
CA GLY A 558 -15.87 -23.54 -10.32
C GLY A 558 -16.18 -24.35 -11.59
N ASN A 559 -17.48 -24.49 -11.89
CA ASN A 559 -17.96 -25.01 -13.17
C ASN A 559 -17.98 -23.89 -14.23
N THR A 560 -16.80 -23.40 -14.60
CA THR A 560 -16.67 -22.24 -15.48
C THR A 560 -16.82 -22.59 -16.95
N LEU A 561 -17.44 -21.66 -17.67
CA LEU A 561 -17.56 -21.72 -19.12
C LEU A 561 -16.23 -21.30 -19.74
N ARG A 562 -15.80 -21.98 -20.81
CA ARG A 562 -14.61 -21.62 -21.58
C ARG A 562 -14.59 -20.13 -21.98
N SER A 563 -15.75 -19.54 -22.28
CA SER A 563 -15.87 -18.13 -22.63
C SER A 563 -15.40 -17.17 -21.53
N GLN A 564 -15.54 -17.54 -20.26
CA GLN A 564 -15.07 -16.72 -19.13
C GLN A 564 -13.54 -16.77 -19.02
N ILE A 565 -12.93 -17.92 -19.34
CA ILE A 565 -11.48 -18.07 -19.41
C ILE A 565 -10.95 -17.28 -20.62
N GLU A 566 -11.59 -17.38 -21.78
CA GLU A 566 -11.24 -16.57 -22.96
C GLU A 566 -11.35 -15.06 -22.67
N GLU A 567 -12.39 -14.61 -21.96
CA GLU A 567 -12.52 -13.22 -21.50
C GLU A 567 -11.37 -12.82 -20.56
N PHE A 568 -10.94 -13.73 -19.67
CA PHE A 568 -9.81 -13.49 -18.78
C PHE A 568 -8.50 -13.32 -19.56
N PHE A 569 -8.23 -14.21 -20.52
CA PHE A 569 -7.07 -14.13 -21.41
C PHE A 569 -7.10 -12.86 -22.29
N ASN A 570 -8.28 -12.44 -22.76
CA ASN A 570 -8.43 -11.19 -23.50
C ASN A 570 -8.19 -9.94 -22.63
N ARG A 571 -8.56 -9.99 -21.35
CA ARG A 571 -8.43 -8.84 -20.44
C ARG A 571 -7.00 -8.63 -19.95
N PHE A 572 -6.28 -9.70 -19.61
CA PHE A 572 -4.89 -9.62 -19.14
C PHE A 572 -3.85 -9.84 -20.25
N GLY A 573 -4.26 -10.37 -21.42
CA GLY A 573 -3.34 -10.78 -22.47
C GLY A 573 -2.81 -12.20 -22.26
N ALA A 574 -2.53 -12.88 -23.38
CA ALA A 574 -2.15 -14.29 -23.39
C ALA A 574 -0.90 -14.60 -22.56
N GLY A 575 0.13 -13.74 -22.61
CA GLY A 575 1.37 -13.96 -21.85
C GLY A 575 1.19 -13.91 -20.33
N GLU A 576 0.48 -12.92 -19.79
CA GLU A 576 0.23 -12.80 -18.34
C GLU A 576 -0.74 -13.87 -17.84
N ALA A 577 -1.78 -14.18 -18.62
CA ALA A 577 -2.71 -15.26 -18.31
C ALA A 577 -2.01 -16.63 -18.30
N ALA A 578 -1.16 -16.92 -19.29
CA ALA A 578 -0.34 -18.11 -19.33
C ALA A 578 0.65 -18.18 -18.14
N ALA A 579 1.27 -17.07 -17.75
CA ALA A 579 2.11 -17.01 -16.56
C ALA A 579 1.34 -17.37 -15.28
N MET A 580 0.11 -16.86 -15.13
CA MET A 580 -0.75 -17.18 -13.98
C MET A 580 -1.19 -18.65 -13.99
N CYS A 581 -1.52 -19.23 -15.15
CA CYS A 581 -1.79 -20.66 -15.28
C CYS A 581 -0.58 -21.49 -14.82
N LEU A 582 0.63 -21.13 -15.25
CA LEU A 582 1.86 -21.80 -14.86
C LEU A 582 2.13 -21.70 -13.35
N MET A 583 1.85 -20.54 -12.74
CA MET A 583 1.93 -20.37 -11.27
C MET A 583 0.97 -21.28 -10.51
N LEU A 584 -0.24 -21.50 -11.03
CA LEU A 584 -1.23 -22.41 -10.43
C LEU A 584 -0.86 -23.87 -10.64
N ALA A 585 -0.43 -24.22 -11.85
CA ALA A 585 0.01 -25.57 -12.19
C ALA A 585 1.18 -25.98 -11.29
N ALA A 586 2.24 -25.16 -11.23
CA ALA A 586 3.46 -25.43 -10.43
C ALA A 586 3.32 -25.06 -8.95
N LYS A 587 2.12 -24.67 -8.49
CA LYS A 587 1.81 -24.30 -7.10
C LYS A 587 2.80 -23.28 -6.50
N LEU A 588 3.17 -22.27 -7.29
CA LEU A 588 4.21 -21.28 -6.97
C LEU A 588 3.74 -20.14 -6.04
N LEU A 589 2.47 -20.14 -5.64
CA LEU A 589 1.89 -19.13 -4.76
C LEU A 589 2.45 -19.22 -3.33
N TYR A 590 2.13 -18.22 -2.51
CA TYR A 590 2.54 -18.19 -1.10
C TYR A 590 2.01 -19.42 -0.34
N ALA A 591 2.75 -19.90 0.67
CA ALA A 591 2.51 -21.19 1.32
C ALA A 591 1.14 -21.33 2.01
N GLU A 592 0.54 -20.25 2.49
CA GLU A 592 -0.84 -20.29 3.02
C GLU A 592 -1.90 -20.48 1.91
N ASP A 593 -1.58 -20.02 0.69
CA ASP A 593 -2.42 -20.17 -0.49
C ASP A 593 -2.14 -21.49 -1.26
N SER A 594 -1.08 -22.24 -0.90
CA SER A 594 -0.61 -23.41 -1.66
C SER A 594 -1.47 -24.67 -1.51
N LEU A 595 -2.61 -24.59 -0.81
CA LEU A 595 -3.67 -25.61 -0.81
C LEU A 595 -4.46 -25.61 -2.13
N ILE A 596 -3.74 -25.61 -3.26
CA ILE A 596 -4.34 -25.70 -4.59
C ILE A 596 -4.69 -27.17 -4.84
N SER A 597 -5.95 -27.44 -5.16
CA SER A 597 -6.41 -28.79 -5.49
C SER A 597 -5.70 -29.27 -6.76
N ASN A 598 -5.40 -30.57 -6.83
CA ASN A 598 -4.76 -31.15 -8.03
C ASN A 598 -5.62 -30.91 -9.28
N ALA A 599 -6.95 -30.94 -9.15
CA ALA A 599 -7.86 -30.62 -10.24
C ALA A 599 -7.69 -29.20 -10.80
N VAL A 600 -7.43 -28.20 -9.95
CA VAL A 600 -7.16 -26.83 -10.42
C VAL A 600 -5.80 -26.73 -11.11
N SER A 601 -4.79 -27.45 -10.59
CA SER A 601 -3.46 -27.52 -11.19
C SER A 601 -3.50 -28.18 -12.59
N GLU A 602 -4.24 -29.28 -12.75
CA GLU A 602 -4.45 -29.96 -14.04
C GLU A 602 -5.18 -29.06 -15.04
N LYS A 603 -6.32 -28.44 -14.66
CA LYS A 603 -7.04 -27.50 -15.53
C LYS A 603 -6.18 -26.30 -15.95
N ALA A 604 -5.32 -25.80 -15.05
CA ALA A 604 -4.42 -24.71 -15.36
C ALA A 604 -3.33 -25.13 -16.35
N ALA A 605 -2.81 -26.35 -16.24
CA ALA A 605 -1.87 -26.92 -17.22
C ALA A 605 -2.54 -27.10 -18.59
N GLU A 606 -3.75 -27.66 -18.64
CA GLU A 606 -4.53 -27.78 -19.89
C GLU A 606 -4.77 -26.42 -20.55
N ALA A 607 -5.12 -25.39 -19.78
CA ALA A 607 -5.31 -24.04 -20.30
C ALA A 607 -4.00 -23.37 -20.79
N PHE A 608 -2.86 -23.75 -20.22
CA PHE A 608 -1.54 -23.27 -20.65
C PHE A 608 -1.10 -23.94 -21.98
N GLU A 609 -1.47 -25.19 -22.19
CA GLU A 609 -1.16 -25.93 -23.42
C GLU A 609 -2.15 -25.65 -24.56
N ASP A 610 -3.32 -25.10 -24.27
CA ASP A 610 -4.38 -24.85 -25.25
C ASP A 610 -4.00 -23.77 -26.29
N PRO A 611 -3.83 -24.15 -27.57
CA PRO A 611 -3.51 -23.22 -28.65
C PRO A 611 -4.57 -22.13 -28.87
N GLY A 612 -5.83 -22.40 -28.52
CA GLY A 612 -6.94 -21.47 -28.68
C GLY A 612 -6.92 -20.32 -27.68
N LEU A 613 -6.30 -20.52 -26.51
CA LEU A 613 -6.17 -19.48 -25.48
C LEU A 613 -4.85 -18.73 -25.61
N VAL A 614 -3.79 -19.47 -25.91
CA VAL A 614 -2.42 -18.98 -25.79
C VAL A 614 -1.81 -18.57 -27.14
N GLY A 615 -2.45 -18.98 -28.24
CA GLY A 615 -1.98 -18.73 -29.59
C GLY A 615 -0.83 -19.65 -30.00
N MET A 616 -0.60 -19.73 -31.30
CA MET A 616 0.50 -20.50 -31.90
C MET A 616 1.63 -19.56 -32.34
N PRO A 617 2.90 -19.99 -32.29
CA PRO A 617 4.01 -19.18 -32.78
C PRO A 617 3.82 -18.86 -34.27
N GLN A 618 4.09 -17.60 -34.65
CA GLN A 618 3.95 -17.12 -36.03
C GLN A 618 5.28 -16.54 -36.50
N ILE A 619 5.55 -16.62 -37.79
CA ILE A 619 6.70 -15.97 -38.42
C ILE A 619 6.16 -14.71 -39.09
N ASN A 620 6.60 -13.52 -38.65
CA ASN A 620 6.17 -12.27 -39.27
C ASN A 620 6.86 -12.12 -40.65
N GLY A 621 6.23 -12.66 -41.68
CA GLY A 621 6.75 -12.66 -43.06
C GLY A 621 5.70 -12.49 -44.16
N THR A 622 4.43 -12.26 -43.82
CA THR A 622 3.36 -12.16 -44.83
C THR A 622 2.62 -10.83 -44.76
N THR A 623 3.28 -9.74 -45.15
CA THR A 623 2.57 -8.72 -45.95
C THR A 623 2.15 -9.38 -47.25
N ALA A 624 0.92 -9.88 -47.22
CA ALA A 624 0.05 -10.22 -48.33
C ALA A 624 0.62 -10.00 -49.75
N LEU A 625 0.88 -11.12 -50.44
CA LEU A 625 0.77 -11.21 -51.89
C LEU A 625 -0.71 -11.04 -52.28
N SER A 626 -1.27 -9.84 -52.14
CA SER A 626 -2.55 -9.46 -52.72
C SER A 626 -2.32 -8.37 -53.77
N ASN A 627 -2.12 -8.86 -55.01
CA ASN A 627 -2.49 -8.24 -56.28
C ASN A 627 -2.26 -6.71 -56.40
N THR A 628 -1.09 -6.32 -56.90
CA THR A 628 -1.06 -5.37 -58.02
C THR A 628 -0.24 -5.97 -59.16
N ARG A 629 -0.92 -6.21 -60.28
CA ARG A 629 -0.36 -6.67 -61.54
C ARG A 629 0.51 -5.55 -62.11
N THR A 630 1.79 -5.49 -61.77
CA THR A 630 2.76 -4.62 -62.45
C THR A 630 3.18 -5.25 -63.78
N GLN A 631 3.07 -4.46 -64.85
CA GLN A 631 3.47 -4.81 -66.20
C GLN A 631 4.94 -5.24 -66.28
N ALA A 632 5.20 -6.14 -67.22
CA ALA A 632 6.52 -6.68 -67.54
C ALA A 632 7.53 -5.58 -67.89
N GLY A 633 8.72 -5.64 -67.26
CA GLY A 633 9.90 -4.91 -67.70
C GLY A 633 10.57 -4.05 -66.62
N GLY A 634 11.17 -4.67 -65.61
CA GLY A 634 12.05 -3.98 -64.67
C GLY A 634 12.87 -4.98 -63.85
N PHE A 635 14.20 -4.92 -63.95
CA PHE A 635 15.10 -5.72 -63.11
C PHE A 635 15.01 -5.22 -61.67
N SER A 636 14.47 -6.07 -60.77
CA SER A 636 14.39 -5.80 -59.33
C SER A 636 15.73 -6.14 -58.68
N MET A 637 16.49 -5.14 -58.26
CA MET A 637 17.62 -5.32 -57.33
C MET A 637 17.02 -5.70 -55.98
N GLY A 638 17.30 -6.92 -55.52
CA GLY A 638 16.65 -7.56 -54.38
C GLY A 638 16.35 -6.62 -53.20
N GLN A 639 15.11 -6.69 -52.71
CA GLN A 639 14.72 -6.07 -51.44
C GLN A 639 15.52 -6.70 -50.30
N VAL A 640 15.98 -5.88 -49.36
CA VAL A 640 16.50 -6.34 -48.07
C VAL A 640 15.41 -7.19 -47.43
N VAL A 641 15.63 -8.50 -47.35
CA VAL A 641 14.77 -9.41 -46.58
C VAL A 641 15.00 -9.03 -45.13
N GLN A 642 14.05 -8.33 -44.51
CA GLN A 642 14.00 -8.27 -43.05
C GLN A 642 13.93 -9.73 -42.57
N GLU A 643 14.91 -10.14 -41.77
CA GLU A 643 14.85 -11.43 -41.09
C GLU A 643 13.50 -11.51 -40.38
N ALA A 644 12.74 -12.56 -40.67
CA ALA A 644 11.40 -12.69 -40.15
C ALA A 644 11.50 -12.92 -38.64
N GLU A 645 11.17 -11.90 -37.85
CA GLU A 645 11.16 -12.01 -36.40
C GLU A 645 10.08 -13.03 -35.99
N PRO A 646 10.45 -14.10 -35.25
CA PRO A 646 9.47 -15.04 -34.73
C PRO A 646 8.60 -14.33 -33.69
N LEU A 647 7.29 -14.33 -33.90
CA LEU A 647 6.30 -13.99 -32.89
C LEU A 647 6.08 -15.23 -32.03
N PHE A 648 6.55 -15.16 -30.80
CA PHE A 648 6.39 -16.23 -29.82
C PHE A 648 4.92 -16.39 -29.39
N SER A 649 4.55 -17.60 -28.98
CA SER A 649 3.23 -17.86 -28.39
C SER A 649 3.13 -17.24 -26.99
N GLY A 650 1.89 -17.04 -26.50
CA GLY A 650 1.68 -16.59 -25.12
C GLY A 650 2.25 -17.56 -24.06
N ALA A 651 2.46 -18.83 -24.40
CA ALA A 651 2.99 -19.86 -23.49
C ALA A 651 4.46 -19.58 -23.25
N TYR A 652 5.19 -19.28 -24.32
CA TYR A 652 6.59 -18.87 -24.26
C TYR A 652 6.73 -17.54 -23.49
N GLU A 653 5.87 -16.56 -23.77
CA GLU A 653 5.86 -15.30 -23.03
C GLU A 653 5.57 -15.51 -21.53
N GLY A 654 4.61 -16.38 -21.22
CA GLY A 654 4.20 -16.72 -19.86
C GLY A 654 5.28 -17.46 -19.08
N LEU A 655 6.01 -18.37 -19.73
CA LEU A 655 7.17 -19.06 -19.16
C LEU A 655 8.32 -18.08 -18.87
N CYS A 656 8.64 -17.19 -19.82
CA CYS A 656 9.65 -16.16 -19.62
C CYS A 656 9.25 -15.20 -18.50
N LEU A 657 7.98 -14.83 -18.41
CA LEU A 657 7.41 -14.01 -17.34
C LEU A 657 7.52 -14.66 -15.96
N CYS A 658 7.11 -15.91 -15.85
CA CYS A 658 7.18 -16.65 -14.59
C CYS A 658 8.63 -16.80 -14.13
N SER A 659 9.52 -17.18 -15.05
CA SER A 659 10.96 -17.35 -14.78
C SER A 659 11.64 -16.04 -14.40
N SER A 660 11.38 -14.95 -15.13
CA SER A 660 11.92 -13.62 -14.80
C SER A 660 11.48 -13.14 -13.43
N ARG A 661 10.20 -13.30 -13.08
CA ARG A 661 9.67 -12.93 -11.75
C ARG A 661 10.24 -13.77 -10.61
N LEU A 662 10.50 -15.06 -10.84
CA LEU A 662 11.16 -15.94 -9.86
C LEU A 662 12.64 -15.61 -9.67
N LEU A 663 13.35 -15.32 -10.76
CA LEU A 663 14.80 -15.08 -10.76
C LEU A 663 15.17 -13.62 -10.43
N TYR A 664 14.22 -12.68 -10.54
CA TYR A 664 14.43 -11.26 -10.27
C TYR A 664 15.24 -10.96 -8.98
N PRO A 665 14.98 -11.60 -7.82
CA PRO A 665 15.78 -11.45 -6.60
C PRO A 665 17.30 -11.63 -6.77
N ILE A 666 17.70 -12.56 -7.62
CA ILE A 666 19.10 -12.99 -7.77
C ILE A 666 19.72 -12.51 -9.07
N TRP A 667 18.92 -11.94 -9.98
CA TRP A 667 19.37 -11.52 -11.31
C TRP A 667 20.16 -10.20 -11.27
N GLU A 668 19.58 -9.17 -10.65
CA GLU A 668 20.16 -7.82 -10.65
C GLU A 668 20.97 -7.51 -9.38
N LEU A 669 20.78 -8.28 -8.30
CA LEU A 669 21.35 -7.98 -6.99
C LEU A 669 22.49 -8.92 -6.63
N PRO A 670 23.60 -8.40 -6.06
CA PRO A 670 24.68 -9.25 -5.56
C PRO A 670 24.17 -10.13 -4.41
N ILE A 671 24.44 -11.43 -4.50
CA ILE A 671 24.04 -12.41 -3.48
C ILE A 671 24.83 -12.20 -2.19
N MET A 672 26.12 -11.88 -2.29
CA MET A 672 27.01 -11.66 -1.15
C MET A 672 27.25 -10.16 -0.95
N SER A 673 27.11 -9.71 0.30
CA SER A 673 27.36 -8.33 0.71
C SER A 673 28.38 -8.28 1.85
N ILE A 674 29.26 -7.28 1.85
CA ILE A 674 30.24 -7.07 2.92
C ILE A 674 29.60 -6.18 3.99
N ARG A 675 29.39 -6.72 5.20
CA ARG A 675 28.89 -5.99 6.37
C ARG A 675 30.03 -5.54 7.26
N GLY A 676 30.30 -4.23 7.31
CA GLY A 676 31.18 -3.65 8.32
C GLY A 676 30.51 -3.62 9.71
N PRO A 677 31.27 -3.72 10.81
CA PRO A 677 30.76 -3.39 12.13
C PRO A 677 30.37 -1.89 12.15
N SER A 678 29.10 -1.64 12.48
CA SER A 678 28.40 -0.35 12.50
C SER A 678 29.30 0.92 12.52
N GLY A 679 29.26 1.71 11.45
CA GLY A 679 29.63 3.13 11.48
C GLY A 679 30.95 3.58 10.84
N ASN A 680 31.76 2.71 10.22
CA ASN A 680 32.97 3.16 9.51
C ASN A 680 33.02 2.64 8.07
N ASN A 681 33.05 3.55 7.10
CA ASN A 681 33.18 3.30 5.67
C ASN A 681 34.60 2.83 5.27
N LYS A 682 35.20 1.91 6.02
CA LYS A 682 36.41 1.19 5.60
C LYS A 682 35.97 -0.17 5.08
N ARG A 683 36.00 -0.34 3.75
CA ARG A 683 35.60 -1.55 3.00
C ARG A 683 36.44 -2.80 3.33
N GLU A 684 37.45 -2.69 4.19
CA GLU A 684 38.48 -3.72 4.36
C GLU A 684 38.24 -4.67 5.55
N ASP A 685 37.41 -4.32 6.54
CA ASP A 685 37.14 -5.13 7.75
C ASP A 685 35.66 -5.55 7.90
N GLY A 686 35.05 -6.11 6.85
CA GLY A 686 33.63 -6.51 6.88
C GLY A 686 33.40 -8.03 6.81
N VAL A 687 32.38 -8.50 7.53
CA VAL A 687 31.90 -9.89 7.44
C VAL A 687 31.11 -10.06 6.14
N ILE A 688 31.45 -11.06 5.33
CA ILE A 688 30.66 -11.41 4.15
C ILE A 688 29.36 -12.08 4.61
N VAL A 689 28.22 -11.48 4.26
CA VAL A 689 26.89 -11.98 4.62
C VAL A 689 26.04 -12.14 3.36
N CYS A 690 25.38 -13.28 3.25
CA CYS A 690 24.39 -13.53 2.20
C CYS A 690 23.19 -12.60 2.38
N ARG A 691 22.75 -12.00 1.27
CA ARG A 691 21.57 -11.13 1.19
C ARG A 691 20.29 -11.89 1.51
N LEU A 692 20.20 -13.13 1.02
CA LEU A 692 19.05 -14.01 1.17
C LEU A 692 19.11 -14.74 2.50
N SER A 693 17.97 -14.80 3.19
CA SER A 693 17.83 -15.68 4.34
C SER A 693 17.86 -17.16 3.91
N ALA A 694 18.22 -18.07 4.81
CA ALA A 694 18.20 -19.51 4.51
C ALA A 694 16.79 -20.01 4.13
N GLY A 695 15.74 -19.46 4.77
CA GLY A 695 14.34 -19.74 4.41
C GLY A 695 13.99 -19.26 3.00
N ALA A 696 14.39 -18.04 2.65
CA ALA A 696 14.21 -17.49 1.31
C ALA A 696 14.87 -18.34 0.22
N MET A 697 16.11 -18.80 0.43
CA MET A 697 16.81 -19.65 -0.54
C MET A 697 16.08 -20.98 -0.75
N LYS A 698 15.64 -21.64 0.33
CA LYS A 698 14.87 -22.89 0.24
C LYS A 698 13.54 -22.70 -0.49
N ILE A 699 12.84 -21.59 -0.26
CA ILE A 699 11.58 -21.27 -0.95
C ILE A 699 11.84 -21.07 -2.44
N LEU A 700 12.91 -20.33 -2.80
CA LEU A 700 13.27 -20.10 -4.20
C LEU A 700 13.66 -21.42 -4.91
N GLU A 701 14.50 -22.23 -4.28
CA GLU A 701 14.91 -23.55 -4.77
C GLU A 701 13.70 -24.47 -5.00
N SER A 702 12.81 -24.58 -4.02
CA SER A 702 11.58 -25.37 -4.12
C SER A 702 10.68 -24.93 -5.27
N LYS A 703 10.54 -23.62 -5.48
CA LYS A 703 9.75 -23.05 -6.59
C LYS A 703 10.37 -23.34 -7.95
N ILE A 704 11.70 -23.24 -8.06
CA ILE A 704 12.42 -23.56 -9.30
C ILE A 704 12.26 -25.04 -9.65
N HIS A 705 12.43 -25.95 -8.67
CA HIS A 705 12.23 -27.38 -8.90
C HIS A 705 10.79 -27.73 -9.26
N SER A 706 9.81 -27.04 -8.67
CA SER A 706 8.39 -27.25 -9.01
C SER A 706 8.09 -26.82 -10.45
N LEU A 707 8.71 -25.73 -10.92
CA LEU A 707 8.60 -25.27 -12.30
C LEU A 707 9.29 -26.23 -13.28
N GLU A 708 10.48 -26.73 -12.91
CA GLU A 708 11.22 -27.74 -13.67
C GLU A 708 10.40 -29.03 -13.84
N GLY A 709 9.72 -29.49 -12.78
CA GLY A 709 8.86 -30.67 -12.82
C GLY A 709 7.79 -30.58 -13.91
N ILE A 710 7.10 -29.44 -14.02
CA ILE A 710 6.06 -29.24 -15.05
C ILE A 710 6.66 -29.16 -16.44
N ALA A 711 7.80 -28.47 -16.59
CA ALA A 711 8.47 -28.39 -17.87
C ALA A 711 8.91 -29.78 -18.36
N MET A 712 9.34 -30.66 -17.45
CA MET A 712 9.72 -32.04 -17.77
C MET A 712 8.52 -32.96 -18.07
N GLU A 713 7.39 -32.78 -17.39
CA GLU A 713 6.15 -33.55 -17.65
C GLU A 713 5.51 -33.19 -19.01
N GLY A 714 5.61 -31.91 -19.42
CA GLY A 714 5.12 -31.42 -20.72
C GLY A 714 6.02 -31.74 -21.93
N VAL A 715 7.23 -32.28 -21.71
CA VAL A 715 8.10 -32.73 -22.80
C VAL A 715 7.75 -34.19 -23.13
N PRO A 716 7.08 -34.48 -24.27
CA PRO A 716 6.97 -35.86 -24.72
C PRO A 716 8.39 -36.40 -24.94
N THR A 717 8.72 -37.50 -24.27
CA THR A 717 9.99 -38.25 -24.39
C THR A 717 10.17 -38.94 -25.75
N THR A 718 9.65 -38.35 -26.83
CA THR A 718 9.83 -38.81 -28.20
C THR A 718 10.22 -37.65 -29.10
N PRO A 719 11.32 -37.75 -29.87
CA PRO A 719 11.70 -36.71 -30.81
C PRO A 719 10.67 -36.71 -31.95
N LYS A 720 9.87 -35.65 -32.03
CA LYS A 720 9.13 -35.32 -33.24
C LYS A 720 9.45 -33.88 -33.55
N PHE A 721 10.51 -33.67 -34.31
CA PHE A 721 10.70 -32.67 -35.37
C PHE A 721 12.16 -32.78 -35.82
N GLU A 722 12.44 -33.74 -36.72
CA GLU A 722 13.50 -33.56 -37.71
C GLU A 722 12.87 -32.83 -38.90
N ILE A 723 13.43 -31.66 -39.21
CA ILE A 723 13.45 -30.86 -40.46
C ILE A 723 12.21 -30.93 -41.37
#